data_AF-A0A2M7L162-F1
#
_entry.id   AF-A0A2M7L162-F1
#
_cell.length_a   1.000
_cell.length_b   1.000
_cell.length_c   1.000
_cell.angle_alpha   90.00
_cell.angle_beta   90.00
_cell.angle_gamma   90.00
#
_symmetry.space_group_name_H-M   'P 1'
#
loop_
_entity.id
_entity.type
_entity.pdbx_description
1 polymer ?
#
loop_
_entity_poly.entity_id
_entity_poly.type
_entity_poly.pdbx_seq_one_letter_code
_entity_poly.pdbx_strand_id
1 'polypeptide(L)'
;MNKGNSCQQTHSAGEVQWRIGMKVRRQLGQGRRLSLATSLLVLSCCVRALPVSAANDPAQLLQEWVVDGNETPAGVSFWNSGTLGIQAEFAVAPEVALPEGTGAAVVRVIQSPCAQPSDIQLNYLAKQPLGKGGTYRVSFWVRASRKTSFDAAVIRDDPPWRAVAAGATTRVDVDTDWRQCQLAFVPDEDVSREEGIRCPYLGLGTVPPDTTLWVGGAALFEIEAPPPPVPLLRSAELLENPGFEAGLSGWVPQAGELSLAADAGRTGAAACLVKNRSKRWGTPSQDVRAALAANGMAFYEFGASVREAKGKGEAFAVLHFRDAVGDHWVTSETRGLNDGGFTVLSAHRLVTWKGQLEAADIGVQTTGSNTTDILVDDFSLRALENLARSRPATSSGDAAGGPPARAVDGDFTTSWRAATTEDSWLEVALGRNVSFNACVLGEEGAHTRSYALEAWEGGQGHTVFVGGEIFGEVDELHFPPASGSKVRLRFTRAEGAPAITEFALYGTAIRDRTMRVALPSVDPRERGERTLVGAIRWDGWCGDKSRVGLELERVMAPERYQYRLPFYAQVRGPGQVETRCVSQETMDREIAFAKEAGIDYWAFDWYPPADGLSTARSLYLTSANRNDVKWCVILGTGAFSEEDRRWLIGQFRAPNYQTVLAGRPLVYVFNASRRFGPLVKSLRDEAAAAGCPTPFLVFMGWGPAIAQAAAECGADALGAYVNPLGDRAPFASNMAHERSQWEALRGTGRQMVPTVTTGWDPRPFLDCPVPWYPGATERNWVETAKPEEVSLHLSTCLSFVQSHPEATLANTVLVYAWNENAEGGWVIPTLVEQRDAGIPLRLDAVRSVLKPAIPRGSGWDQLTR
;
A
#
# COMPACT_ATOMS: atom_id res chain seq x y z
N MET A 1 56.79 -44.07 10.00
CA MET A 1 58.24 -44.02 10.27
C MET A 1 58.70 -42.58 10.08
N ASN A 2 59.24 -41.99 11.15
CA ASN A 2 60.12 -40.82 11.29
C ASN A 2 59.85 -39.51 10.50
N LYS A 3 60.02 -38.29 11.03
CA LYS A 3 60.25 -37.65 12.35
C LYS A 3 60.40 -36.15 11.99
N GLY A 4 59.71 -35.21 12.64
CA GLY A 4 60.27 -34.29 13.66
C GLY A 4 60.17 -32.82 13.18
N ASN A 5 59.41 -31.94 13.85
CA ASN A 5 59.80 -31.03 14.97
C ASN A 5 60.87 -30.00 14.56
N SER A 6 60.87 -28.71 14.91
CA SER A 6 60.02 -27.82 15.75
C SER A 6 60.70 -26.43 15.84
N CYS A 7 60.00 -25.43 16.44
CA CYS A 7 60.49 -24.17 17.06
C CYS A 7 60.78 -22.96 16.15
N GLN A 8 60.56 -21.68 16.50
CA GLN A 8 60.08 -20.92 17.70
C GLN A 8 59.81 -19.47 17.23
N GLN A 9 58.79 -18.72 17.72
CA GLN A 9 58.85 -17.60 18.71
C GLN A 9 59.93 -16.51 18.42
N THR A 10 59.75 -15.18 18.49
CA THR A 10 58.91 -14.25 19.30
C THR A 10 59.25 -12.78 18.99
N HIS A 11 58.32 -11.83 19.24
CA HIS A 11 58.46 -10.41 19.71
C HIS A 11 59.35 -9.41 18.90
N SER A 12 59.16 -8.08 18.85
CA SER A 12 58.25 -7.05 19.41
C SER A 12 58.65 -5.66 18.86
N ALA A 13 57.69 -4.72 18.86
CA ALA A 13 57.83 -3.27 19.16
C ALA A 13 58.53 -2.30 18.18
N GLY A 14 57.92 -1.10 18.04
CA GLY A 14 58.61 0.13 17.65
C GLY A 14 57.75 1.21 16.97
N GLU A 15 57.05 2.04 17.76
CA GLU A 15 56.55 3.36 17.36
C GLU A 15 57.69 4.30 16.94
N VAL A 16 57.49 5.18 15.94
CA VAL A 16 57.92 6.59 15.98
C VAL A 16 57.00 7.46 15.12
N GLN A 17 56.57 8.58 15.72
CA GLN A 17 55.70 9.63 15.20
C GLN A 17 56.40 10.65 14.26
N TRP A 18 55.53 11.43 13.57
CA TRP A 18 55.56 12.90 13.39
C TRP A 18 55.92 13.54 12.02
N ARG A 19 54.92 14.29 11.53
CA ARG A 19 54.90 15.74 11.20
C ARG A 19 55.17 16.24 9.77
N ILE A 20 54.08 16.81 9.23
CA ILE A 20 53.87 18.21 8.82
C ILE A 20 54.51 18.70 7.51
N GLY A 21 53.63 19.32 6.70
CA GLY A 21 53.91 20.60 6.03
C GLY A 21 53.56 20.59 4.55
N MET A 22 52.44 21.24 4.15
CA MET A 22 52.42 22.59 3.55
C MET A 22 53.09 22.61 2.14
N LYS A 23 52.57 23.21 1.06
CA LYS A 23 51.62 24.32 0.83
C LYS A 23 51.58 24.58 -0.70
N VAL A 24 50.62 25.41 -1.15
CA VAL A 24 50.75 26.45 -2.23
C VAL A 24 50.71 25.94 -3.70
N ARG A 25 50.10 26.59 -4.72
CA ARG A 25 49.23 27.77 -4.97
C ARG A 25 48.84 27.77 -6.47
N ARG A 26 47.68 28.38 -6.81
CA ARG A 26 47.34 29.26 -8.00
C ARG A 26 47.54 28.67 -9.42
N GLN A 27 46.85 29.04 -10.52
CA GLN A 27 46.13 30.27 -10.91
C GLN A 27 45.31 30.03 -12.21
N LEU A 28 44.08 30.58 -12.25
CA LEU A 28 43.35 31.26 -13.35
C LEU A 28 43.63 30.97 -14.85
N GLY A 29 42.55 30.83 -15.64
CA GLY A 29 42.53 31.11 -17.09
C GLY A 29 41.16 30.96 -17.77
N GLN A 30 40.66 32.03 -18.40
CA GLN A 30 39.32 32.23 -18.97
C GLN A 30 39.09 31.61 -20.37
N GLY A 31 37.83 31.31 -20.72
CA GLY A 31 37.27 31.71 -22.02
C GLY A 31 36.50 30.69 -22.89
N ARG A 32 35.20 31.01 -23.10
CA ARG A 32 34.30 30.75 -24.27
C ARG A 32 33.27 29.60 -24.23
N ARG A 33 32.06 30.00 -24.65
CA ARG A 33 30.73 29.35 -24.71
C ARG A 33 30.59 28.29 -25.81
N LEU A 34 29.75 27.27 -25.57
CA LEU A 34 28.80 26.57 -26.47
C LEU A 34 28.07 25.47 -25.65
N SER A 35 26.80 25.65 -25.29
CA SER A 35 25.55 25.18 -25.94
C SER A 35 25.05 23.81 -25.46
N LEU A 36 23.80 23.82 -24.95
CA LEU A 36 22.81 22.75 -24.76
C LEU A 36 23.29 21.28 -24.86
N ALA A 37 23.01 20.47 -23.82
CA ALA A 37 21.79 19.67 -23.76
C ALA A 37 21.83 18.58 -22.66
N THR A 38 20.69 18.45 -21.99
CA THR A 38 20.07 17.23 -21.43
C THR A 38 20.58 16.58 -20.13
N SER A 39 19.64 16.63 -19.16
CA SER A 39 19.18 15.54 -18.29
C SER A 39 19.75 15.46 -16.87
N LEU A 40 19.04 16.15 -15.98
CA LEU A 40 18.97 15.93 -14.53
C LEU A 40 17.89 14.87 -14.22
N LEU A 41 18.30 13.75 -13.63
CA LEU A 41 17.58 12.77 -12.79
C LEU A 41 18.73 12.08 -12.01
N VAL A 42 18.79 11.88 -10.69
CA VAL A 42 17.91 12.05 -9.52
C VAL A 42 18.86 12.23 -8.31
N LEU A 43 18.60 13.23 -7.48
CA LEU A 43 19.11 13.28 -6.11
C LEU A 43 18.22 12.37 -5.26
N SER A 44 18.80 11.36 -4.63
CA SER A 44 18.31 10.83 -3.36
C SER A 44 19.50 10.36 -2.52
N CYS A 45 19.59 11.03 -1.37
CA CYS A 45 20.14 10.59 -0.09
C CYS A 45 21.66 10.43 0.06
N CYS A 46 22.26 11.56 0.43
CA CYS A 46 23.31 11.61 1.45
C CYS A 46 22.69 11.40 2.84
N VAL A 47 23.16 10.41 3.59
CA VAL A 47 23.14 10.44 5.06
C VAL A 47 24.54 10.04 5.51
N ARG A 48 25.19 10.90 6.28
CA ARG A 48 26.37 10.55 7.09
C ARG A 48 25.82 10.08 8.44
N ALA A 49 26.10 8.85 8.84
CA ALA A 49 25.91 8.44 10.22
C ALA A 49 27.24 8.63 10.98
N LEU A 50 27.15 8.95 12.26
CA LEU A 50 28.27 8.85 13.21
C LEU A 50 27.82 7.89 14.34
N PRO A 51 28.76 7.28 15.08
CA PRO A 51 28.65 5.88 15.47
C PRO A 51 27.82 5.60 16.72
N VAL A 52 27.11 4.47 16.62
CA VAL A 52 26.64 3.50 17.62
C VAL A 52 26.79 3.86 19.11
N SER A 53 25.64 4.05 19.76
CA SER A 53 25.36 3.35 21.01
C SER A 53 24.21 2.38 20.78
N ALA A 54 24.42 1.11 21.09
CA ALA A 54 23.45 0.03 20.93
C ALA A 54 22.13 0.30 21.66
N ALA A 55 21.12 0.75 20.91
CA ALA A 55 19.69 0.58 21.15
C ALA A 55 18.94 1.30 20.01
N ASN A 56 18.21 0.55 19.17
CA ASN A 56 17.24 1.02 18.16
C ASN A 56 17.68 1.20 16.70
N ASP A 57 18.61 0.39 16.18
CA ASP A 57 18.70 0.18 14.71
C ASP A 57 18.03 -1.17 14.36
N PRO A 58 16.93 -1.19 13.57
CA PRO A 58 16.25 -2.42 13.15
C PRO A 58 17.01 -3.22 12.08
N ALA A 59 18.20 -2.77 11.66
CA ALA A 59 19.03 -3.48 10.68
C ALA A 59 19.96 -4.52 11.34
N GLN A 60 19.79 -5.80 10.98
CA GLN A 60 20.70 -6.88 11.35
C GLN A 60 21.84 -6.98 10.33
N LEU A 61 23.09 -6.76 10.76
CA LEU A 61 24.27 -6.99 9.92
C LEU A 61 24.41 -8.48 9.58
N LEU A 62 24.43 -8.81 8.30
CA LEU A 62 24.64 -10.18 7.80
C LEU A 62 26.10 -10.44 7.42
N GLN A 63 26.75 -9.46 6.77
CA GLN A 63 28.13 -9.59 6.32
C GLN A 63 28.78 -8.22 6.11
N GLU A 64 30.08 -8.12 6.39
CA GLU A 64 30.90 -6.94 6.15
C GLU A 64 32.24 -7.36 5.51
N TRP A 65 32.78 -6.50 4.64
CA TRP A 65 34.10 -6.69 4.01
C TRP A 65 35.04 -5.56 4.42
N VAL A 66 35.84 -5.83 5.45
CA VAL A 66 36.78 -4.86 6.03
C VAL A 66 38.15 -4.97 5.37
N VAL A 67 38.73 -3.85 4.96
CA VAL A 67 40.12 -3.74 4.49
C VAL A 67 41.00 -3.27 5.64
N ASP A 68 41.50 -4.19 6.45
CA ASP A 68 42.32 -3.89 7.65
C ASP A 68 43.82 -4.15 7.46
N GLY A 69 44.22 -4.72 6.32
CA GLY A 69 45.60 -5.00 5.96
C GLY A 69 45.88 -4.89 4.45
N ASN A 70 47.07 -5.33 4.05
CA ASN A 70 47.52 -5.28 2.65
C ASN A 70 47.00 -6.46 1.81
N GLU A 71 46.20 -7.34 2.40
CA GLU A 71 45.58 -8.48 1.72
C GLU A 71 44.15 -8.15 1.30
N THR A 72 43.71 -8.72 0.18
CA THR A 72 42.33 -8.54 -0.29
C THR A 72 41.36 -9.30 0.61
N PRO A 73 40.28 -8.67 1.13
CA PRO A 73 39.35 -9.34 2.03
C PRO A 73 38.67 -10.55 1.38
N ALA A 74 38.35 -11.57 2.18
CA ALA A 74 37.69 -12.77 1.70
C ALA A 74 36.36 -12.44 1.00
N GLY A 75 36.17 -12.97 -0.20
CA GLY A 75 34.99 -12.72 -1.03
C GLY A 75 35.07 -11.44 -1.88
N VAL A 76 36.08 -10.59 -1.70
CA VAL A 76 36.34 -9.47 -2.62
C VAL A 76 37.16 -9.98 -3.79
N SER A 77 36.69 -9.74 -5.02
CA SER A 77 37.39 -10.14 -6.23
C SER A 77 37.35 -9.04 -7.29
N PHE A 78 38.46 -8.89 -7.99
CA PHE A 78 38.59 -7.98 -9.12
C PHE A 78 38.70 -8.79 -10.42
N TRP A 79 37.95 -8.38 -11.44
CA TRP A 79 37.97 -9.01 -12.74
C TRP A 79 38.19 -7.98 -13.84
N ASN A 80 39.02 -8.34 -14.81
CA ASN A 80 39.28 -7.56 -16.01
C ASN A 80 39.27 -8.52 -17.21
N SER A 81 38.52 -8.20 -18.26
CA SER A 81 38.28 -9.09 -19.41
C SER A 81 39.53 -9.58 -20.14
N GLY A 82 40.67 -8.90 -19.97
CA GLY A 82 41.91 -9.22 -20.67
C GLY A 82 41.87 -8.92 -22.18
N THR A 83 40.81 -8.26 -22.66
CA THR A 83 40.68 -7.84 -24.06
C THR A 83 41.74 -6.79 -24.40
N LEU A 84 42.35 -6.89 -25.59
CA LEU A 84 43.42 -5.99 -26.03
C LEU A 84 42.96 -4.52 -25.99
N GLY A 85 43.58 -3.70 -25.14
CA GLY A 85 43.24 -2.29 -24.96
C GLY A 85 42.32 -1.97 -23.77
N ILE A 86 41.89 -2.97 -22.99
CA ILE A 86 41.22 -2.77 -21.69
C ILE A 86 42.22 -3.07 -20.58
N GLN A 87 42.57 -2.06 -19.78
CA GLN A 87 43.55 -2.16 -18.71
C GLN A 87 43.06 -1.44 -17.45
N ALA A 88 43.09 -2.15 -16.33
CA ALA A 88 42.83 -1.61 -15.01
C ALA A 88 43.65 -2.37 -13.97
N GLU A 89 44.08 -1.64 -12.94
CA GLU A 89 44.83 -2.14 -11.79
C GLU A 89 43.92 -2.18 -10.56
N PHE A 90 44.18 -3.14 -9.68
CA PHE A 90 43.49 -3.30 -8.41
C PHE A 90 44.50 -3.41 -7.27
N ALA A 91 44.21 -2.73 -6.17
CA ALA A 91 44.94 -2.81 -4.92
C ALA A 91 43.98 -2.65 -3.74
N VAL A 92 44.47 -2.90 -2.53
CA VAL A 92 43.81 -2.51 -1.28
C VAL A 92 44.69 -1.50 -0.56
N ALA A 93 44.06 -0.57 0.15
CA ALA A 93 44.73 0.52 0.84
C ALA A 93 44.11 0.68 2.24
N PRO A 94 44.61 -0.06 3.26
CA PRO A 94 44.08 -0.03 4.63
C PRO A 94 44.20 1.35 5.30
N GLU A 95 45.14 2.19 4.84
CA GLU A 95 45.40 3.52 5.36
C GLU A 95 44.41 4.60 4.87
N VAL A 96 43.58 4.29 3.87
CA VAL A 96 42.64 5.25 3.29
C VAL A 96 41.54 5.56 4.30
N ALA A 97 41.49 6.82 4.76
CA ALA A 97 40.45 7.29 5.67
C ALA A 97 39.09 7.43 4.95
N LEU A 98 38.10 6.73 5.49
CA LEU A 98 36.69 6.81 5.11
C LEU A 98 35.98 7.81 6.05
N PRO A 99 34.77 8.29 5.72
CA PRO A 99 33.97 9.03 6.69
C PRO A 99 33.63 8.21 7.94
N GLU A 100 33.49 6.89 7.78
CA GLU A 100 33.24 5.92 8.85
C GLU A 100 34.28 4.79 8.77
N GLY A 101 35.41 4.94 9.45
CA GLY A 101 36.47 3.92 9.53
C GLY A 101 37.65 4.15 8.57
N THR A 102 38.39 3.09 8.30
CA THR A 102 39.59 3.09 7.46
C THR A 102 39.60 1.87 6.54
N GLY A 103 40.22 2.01 5.37
CA GLY A 103 40.49 0.91 4.45
C GLY A 103 39.57 0.86 3.23
N ALA A 104 40.17 0.84 2.04
CA ALA A 104 39.44 0.79 0.78
C ALA A 104 40.07 -0.15 -0.25
N ALA A 105 39.23 -0.79 -1.06
CA ALA A 105 39.60 -1.33 -2.36
C ALA A 105 39.84 -0.18 -3.35
N VAL A 106 40.93 -0.26 -4.11
CA VAL A 106 41.36 0.79 -5.05
C VAL A 106 41.41 0.20 -6.45
N VAL A 107 40.61 0.75 -7.37
CA VAL A 107 40.62 0.36 -8.79
C VAL A 107 41.07 1.56 -9.63
N ARG A 108 42.16 1.40 -10.39
CA ARG A 108 42.63 2.40 -11.35
C ARG A 108 42.36 1.92 -12.76
N VAL A 109 41.46 2.60 -13.46
CA VAL A 109 41.19 2.34 -14.87
C VAL A 109 42.26 3.05 -15.71
N ILE A 110 43.11 2.29 -16.40
CA ILE A 110 44.24 2.80 -17.20
C ILE A 110 43.82 3.03 -18.64
N GLN A 111 43.14 2.06 -19.23
CA GLN A 111 42.69 2.11 -20.63
C GLN A 111 41.33 1.45 -20.74
N SER A 112 40.37 2.12 -21.35
CA SER A 112 38.99 1.63 -21.48
C SER A 112 38.34 2.17 -22.76
N PRO A 113 38.29 1.38 -23.84
CA PRO A 113 37.28 1.49 -24.88
C PRO A 113 36.05 0.61 -24.58
N CYS A 114 35.83 0.22 -23.31
CA CYS A 114 34.87 -0.81 -22.92
C CYS A 114 33.49 -0.55 -23.51
N ALA A 115 32.92 -1.56 -24.16
CA ALA A 115 31.57 -1.49 -24.71
C ALA A 115 30.51 -1.79 -23.64
N GLN A 116 30.90 -2.48 -22.56
CA GLN A 116 29.98 -2.91 -21.51
C GLN A 116 30.52 -2.64 -20.10
N PRO A 117 29.65 -2.36 -19.12
CA PRO A 117 30.03 -2.17 -17.71
C PRO A 117 30.79 -3.36 -17.13
N SER A 118 30.48 -4.58 -17.58
CA SER A 118 31.06 -5.81 -17.08
C SER A 118 32.51 -6.06 -17.50
N ASP A 119 33.11 -5.28 -18.40
CA ASP A 119 34.48 -5.50 -18.89
C ASP A 119 35.57 -5.31 -17.81
N ILE A 120 35.25 -4.55 -16.76
CA ILE A 120 36.04 -4.38 -15.53
C ILE A 120 35.06 -4.48 -14.36
N GLN A 121 35.34 -5.33 -13.36
CA GLN A 121 34.43 -5.59 -12.25
C GLN A 121 35.15 -5.57 -10.91
N LEU A 122 34.48 -5.04 -9.90
CA LEU A 122 34.83 -5.27 -8.50
C LEU A 122 33.61 -5.91 -7.82
N ASN A 123 33.81 -7.10 -7.26
CA ASN A 123 32.73 -7.96 -6.76
C ASN A 123 32.95 -8.27 -5.28
N TYR A 124 31.87 -8.22 -4.50
CA TYR A 124 31.85 -8.60 -3.08
C TYR A 124 30.92 -9.80 -2.90
N LEU A 125 31.48 -10.98 -2.68
CA LEU A 125 30.73 -12.24 -2.60
C LEU A 125 30.16 -12.45 -1.19
N ALA A 126 28.84 -12.62 -1.11
CA ALA A 126 28.13 -13.05 0.08
C ALA A 126 27.53 -14.45 -0.12
N LYS A 127 27.76 -15.35 0.85
CA LYS A 127 27.16 -16.70 0.92
C LYS A 127 26.13 -16.78 2.04
N GLN A 128 25.26 -15.77 2.10
CA GLN A 128 24.19 -15.68 3.08
C GLN A 128 22.88 -16.18 2.48
N PRO A 129 22.08 -16.98 3.21
CA PRO A 129 20.77 -17.36 2.75
C PRO A 129 19.85 -16.13 2.77
N LEU A 130 19.21 -15.81 1.65
CA LEU A 130 18.23 -14.73 1.58
C LEU A 130 16.85 -15.32 1.26
N GLY A 131 15.90 -15.13 2.17
CA GLY A 131 14.52 -15.55 1.95
C GLY A 131 13.76 -14.63 1.00
N LYS A 132 12.95 -15.22 0.11
CA LYS A 132 11.97 -14.55 -0.72
C LYS A 132 10.98 -13.78 0.16
N GLY A 133 10.83 -12.48 -0.10
CA GLY A 133 10.00 -11.59 0.71
C GLY A 133 10.70 -10.97 1.93
N GLY A 134 11.93 -11.39 2.26
CA GLY A 134 12.78 -10.65 3.18
C GLY A 134 13.32 -9.37 2.53
N THR A 135 13.58 -8.34 3.34
CA THR A 135 14.16 -7.08 2.83
C THR A 135 15.61 -6.95 3.27
N TYR A 136 16.48 -6.58 2.33
CA TYR A 136 17.91 -6.48 2.57
C TYR A 136 18.45 -5.17 2.03
N ARG A 137 19.60 -4.73 2.56
CA ARG A 137 20.31 -3.53 2.11
C ARG A 137 21.79 -3.81 2.00
N VAL A 138 22.41 -3.41 0.90
CA VAL A 138 23.86 -3.27 0.78
C VAL A 138 24.25 -1.81 0.91
N SER A 139 25.33 -1.54 1.64
CA SER A 139 25.90 -0.19 1.84
C SER A 139 27.40 -0.22 1.55
N PHE A 140 27.94 0.83 0.95
CA PHE A 140 29.38 1.03 0.77
C PHE A 140 29.71 2.52 0.58
N TRP A 141 30.91 2.92 0.95
CA TRP A 141 31.47 4.24 0.65
C TRP A 141 32.26 4.19 -0.65
N VAL A 142 32.11 5.21 -1.50
CA VAL A 142 32.87 5.37 -2.72
C VAL A 142 33.31 6.82 -2.96
N ARG A 143 34.50 7.01 -3.52
CA ARG A 143 34.95 8.26 -4.14
C ARG A 143 35.76 7.96 -5.39
N ALA A 144 35.95 8.96 -6.25
CA ALA A 144 36.72 8.86 -7.48
C ALA A 144 37.75 9.99 -7.61
N SER A 145 38.78 9.82 -8.44
CA SER A 145 39.78 10.88 -8.69
C SER A 145 39.20 12.05 -9.51
N ARG A 146 38.03 11.85 -10.12
CA ARG A 146 37.26 12.83 -10.87
C ARG A 146 35.80 12.38 -10.96
N LYS A 147 34.92 13.31 -11.32
CA LYS A 147 33.50 13.01 -11.58
C LYS A 147 33.35 11.91 -12.63
N THR A 148 32.63 10.84 -12.29
CA THR A 148 32.36 9.70 -13.17
C THR A 148 31.06 9.01 -12.72
N SER A 149 30.61 8.04 -13.52
CA SER A 149 29.50 7.15 -13.16
C SER A 149 29.84 5.69 -13.50
N PHE A 150 29.25 4.75 -12.77
CA PHE A 150 29.35 3.31 -13.04
C PHE A 150 28.08 2.58 -12.56
N ASP A 151 27.93 1.30 -12.89
CA ASP A 151 26.76 0.51 -12.48
C ASP A 151 27.07 -0.28 -11.21
N ALA A 152 26.14 -0.28 -10.26
CA ALA A 152 26.19 -1.13 -9.07
C ALA A 152 24.94 -2.01 -9.02
N ALA A 153 25.08 -3.27 -8.60
CA ALA A 153 23.96 -4.19 -8.52
C ALA A 153 24.13 -5.24 -7.42
N VAL A 154 23.05 -5.96 -7.13
CA VAL A 154 23.07 -7.24 -6.41
C VAL A 154 22.66 -8.33 -7.38
N ILE A 155 23.60 -9.20 -7.74
CA ILE A 155 23.39 -10.25 -8.75
C ILE A 155 23.68 -11.62 -8.18
N ARG A 156 23.05 -12.66 -8.74
CA ARG A 156 23.37 -14.06 -8.44
C ARG A 156 24.84 -14.34 -8.77
N ASP A 157 25.52 -15.12 -7.93
CA ASP A 157 26.90 -15.55 -8.19
C ASP A 157 26.98 -16.84 -9.02
N ASP A 158 25.98 -17.09 -9.88
CA ASP A 158 26.01 -18.16 -10.88
C ASP A 158 25.27 -17.77 -12.17
N PRO A 159 25.58 -18.38 -13.33
CA PRO A 159 24.85 -18.18 -14.57
C PRO A 159 23.38 -18.63 -14.46
N PRO A 160 22.40 -17.87 -15.00
CA PRO A 160 22.57 -16.58 -15.65
C PRO A 160 22.75 -15.45 -14.63
N TRP A 161 23.85 -14.69 -14.76
CA TRP A 161 24.29 -13.59 -13.88
C TRP A 161 23.28 -12.43 -13.86
N ARG A 162 22.17 -12.63 -13.16
CA ARG A 162 20.99 -11.75 -13.14
C ARG A 162 20.85 -11.05 -11.80
N ALA A 163 20.24 -9.88 -11.82
CA ALA A 163 19.84 -9.19 -10.60
C ALA A 163 18.93 -10.09 -9.76
N VAL A 164 19.09 -10.01 -8.43
CA VAL A 164 18.25 -10.78 -7.49
C VAL A 164 16.82 -10.24 -7.38
N ALA A 165 16.60 -9.01 -7.86
CA ALA A 165 15.31 -8.33 -7.91
C ALA A 165 15.29 -7.28 -9.04
N ALA A 166 14.10 -6.91 -9.53
CA ALA A 166 13.94 -5.86 -10.55
C ALA A 166 14.48 -4.47 -10.12
N GLY A 167 14.62 -4.20 -8.81
CA GLY A 167 15.17 -2.97 -8.24
C GLY A 167 16.60 -3.10 -7.71
N ALA A 168 17.26 -4.25 -7.88
CA ALA A 168 18.59 -4.52 -7.32
C ALA A 168 19.75 -4.00 -8.19
N THR A 169 19.54 -2.95 -8.98
CA THR A 169 20.54 -2.34 -9.86
C THR A 169 20.39 -0.82 -9.83
N THR A 170 21.49 -0.08 -9.77
CA THR A 170 21.52 1.38 -9.81
C THR A 170 22.74 1.91 -10.56
N ARG A 171 22.62 3.12 -11.12
CA ARG A 171 23.76 3.93 -11.58
C ARG A 171 24.32 4.68 -10.38
N VAL A 172 25.63 4.66 -10.17
CA VAL A 172 26.33 5.41 -9.12
C VAL A 172 27.09 6.55 -9.77
N ASP A 173 26.69 7.78 -9.48
CA ASP A 173 27.47 8.98 -9.79
C ASP A 173 28.41 9.29 -8.62
N VAL A 174 29.69 9.50 -8.90
CA VAL A 174 30.68 9.76 -7.87
C VAL A 174 31.63 10.86 -8.30
N ASP A 175 32.07 11.66 -7.33
CA ASP A 175 33.05 12.73 -7.52
C ASP A 175 34.27 12.53 -6.60
N THR A 176 34.98 13.61 -6.30
CA THR A 176 36.19 13.57 -5.46
C THR A 176 35.93 13.40 -3.98
N ASP A 177 34.71 13.68 -3.52
CA ASP A 177 34.31 13.53 -2.14
C ASP A 177 33.75 12.14 -1.88
N TRP A 178 33.83 11.70 -0.62
CA TRP A 178 33.26 10.42 -0.22
C TRP A 178 31.74 10.48 -0.24
N ARG A 179 31.15 9.55 -1.00
CA ARG A 179 29.70 9.32 -1.07
C ARG A 179 29.38 7.95 -0.48
N GLN A 180 28.36 7.88 0.36
CA GLN A 180 27.78 6.59 0.75
C GLN A 180 26.76 6.18 -0.31
N CYS A 181 26.81 4.91 -0.70
CA CYS A 181 25.86 4.28 -1.61
C CYS A 181 25.12 3.19 -0.87
N GLN A 182 23.80 3.18 -0.99
CA GLN A 182 22.94 2.16 -0.40
C GLN A 182 21.96 1.64 -1.44
N LEU A 183 21.75 0.33 -1.44
CA LEU A 183 20.81 -0.34 -2.34
C LEU A 183 19.99 -1.33 -1.52
N ALA A 184 18.70 -1.02 -1.36
CA ALA A 184 17.73 -1.90 -0.72
C ALA A 184 17.04 -2.79 -1.76
N PHE A 185 16.78 -4.05 -1.43
CA PHE A 185 16.20 -5.02 -2.35
C PHE A 185 15.41 -6.12 -1.62
N VAL A 186 14.46 -6.72 -2.34
CA VAL A 186 13.67 -7.89 -1.93
C VAL A 186 13.90 -8.98 -2.97
N PRO A 187 14.54 -10.11 -2.64
CA PRO A 187 14.80 -11.18 -3.60
C PRO A 187 13.50 -11.72 -4.23
N ASP A 188 13.48 -11.87 -5.57
CA ASP A 188 12.34 -12.43 -6.30
C ASP A 188 12.13 -13.94 -5.99
N GLU A 189 13.19 -14.59 -5.54
CA GLU A 189 13.34 -16.01 -5.24
C GLU A 189 14.28 -16.20 -4.05
N ASP A 190 14.17 -17.31 -3.33
CA ASP A 190 15.12 -17.67 -2.28
C ASP A 190 16.55 -17.76 -2.85
N VAL A 191 17.54 -17.34 -2.06
CA VAL A 191 18.97 -17.50 -2.33
C VAL A 191 19.52 -18.46 -1.28
N SER A 192 20.11 -19.57 -1.72
CA SER A 192 20.76 -20.50 -0.80
C SER A 192 22.19 -20.06 -0.46
N ARG A 193 22.80 -20.65 0.58
CA ARG A 193 24.21 -20.39 0.94
C ARG A 193 25.17 -20.86 -0.15
N GLU A 194 24.78 -21.87 -0.91
CA GLU A 194 25.58 -22.48 -1.97
C GLU A 194 25.64 -21.59 -3.21
N GLU A 195 24.49 -21.01 -3.60
CA GLU A 195 24.36 -20.14 -4.79
C GLU A 195 25.08 -18.80 -4.62
N GLY A 196 24.95 -18.16 -3.44
CA GLY A 196 25.58 -16.88 -3.14
C GLY A 196 25.15 -15.72 -4.05
N ILE A 197 25.66 -14.52 -3.73
CA ILE A 197 25.41 -13.28 -4.47
C ILE A 197 26.65 -12.40 -4.53
N ARG A 198 26.75 -11.58 -5.57
CA ARG A 198 27.68 -10.45 -5.62
C ARG A 198 26.95 -9.19 -5.15
N CYS A 199 27.35 -8.68 -3.99
CA CYS A 199 26.62 -7.70 -3.21
C CYS A 199 27.60 -6.77 -2.45
N PRO A 200 28.08 -5.67 -3.05
CA PRO A 200 27.73 -5.22 -4.39
C PRO A 200 28.56 -5.89 -5.50
N TYR A 201 27.95 -6.01 -6.68
CA TYR A 201 28.64 -6.05 -7.97
C TYR A 201 28.86 -4.61 -8.44
N LEU A 202 30.08 -4.27 -8.89
CA LEU A 202 30.39 -2.96 -9.47
C LEU A 202 30.93 -3.14 -10.90
N GLY A 203 30.18 -2.65 -11.89
CA GLY A 203 30.53 -2.68 -13.31
C GLY A 203 31.26 -1.41 -13.72
N LEU A 204 32.59 -1.49 -13.77
CA LEU A 204 33.50 -0.35 -13.92
C LEU A 204 34.00 -0.15 -15.35
N GLY A 205 33.58 -0.99 -16.31
CA GLY A 205 34.03 -0.90 -17.71
C GLY A 205 33.78 0.49 -18.32
N THR A 206 32.63 1.10 -18.06
CA THR A 206 32.27 2.42 -18.61
C THR A 206 32.95 3.62 -17.92
N VAL A 207 33.76 3.37 -16.89
CA VAL A 207 34.52 4.42 -16.20
C VAL A 207 35.64 4.90 -17.12
N PRO A 208 35.78 6.22 -17.35
CA PRO A 208 36.73 6.69 -18.34
C PRO A 208 38.20 6.51 -17.88
N PRO A 209 39.16 6.35 -18.81
CA PRO A 209 40.58 6.11 -18.50
C PRO A 209 41.23 7.15 -17.60
N ASP A 210 42.22 6.76 -16.80
CA ASP A 210 42.89 7.55 -15.76
C ASP A 210 42.00 7.94 -14.56
N THR A 211 40.92 7.19 -14.34
CA THR A 211 40.09 7.34 -13.13
C THR A 211 40.52 6.32 -12.07
N THR A 212 40.72 6.79 -10.84
CA THR A 212 40.91 5.92 -9.67
C THR A 212 39.65 5.96 -8.82
N LEU A 213 39.17 4.80 -8.41
CA LEU A 213 38.02 4.61 -7.52
C LEU A 213 38.50 4.02 -6.21
N TRP A 214 37.98 4.55 -5.09
CA TRP A 214 38.16 3.98 -3.76
C TRP A 214 36.81 3.51 -3.25
N VAL A 215 36.71 2.24 -2.86
CA VAL A 215 35.48 1.63 -2.33
C VAL A 215 35.77 1.01 -0.96
N GLY A 216 35.09 1.46 0.09
CA GLY A 216 35.31 0.99 1.47
C GLY A 216 34.00 0.83 2.25
N GLY A 217 34.06 0.21 3.42
CA GLY A 217 32.88 0.03 4.29
C GLY A 217 31.72 -0.73 3.65
N ALA A 218 32.02 -1.73 2.81
CA ALA A 218 30.99 -2.54 2.17
C ALA A 218 30.34 -3.50 3.18
N ALA A 219 29.02 -3.47 3.30
CA ALA A 219 28.26 -4.29 4.24
C ALA A 219 26.86 -4.64 3.71
N LEU A 220 26.39 -5.84 4.06
CA LEU A 220 25.07 -6.39 3.78
C LEU A 220 24.28 -6.52 5.09
N PHE A 221 23.05 -6.04 5.07
CA PHE A 221 22.11 -6.07 6.19
C PHE A 221 20.81 -6.76 5.79
N GLU A 222 20.22 -7.50 6.71
CA GLU A 222 18.78 -7.76 6.73
C GLU A 222 18.13 -6.58 7.43
N ILE A 223 17.12 -6.00 6.79
CA ILE A 223 16.40 -4.86 7.34
C ILE A 223 14.94 -5.25 7.48
N GLU A 224 14.29 -4.74 8.51
CA GLU A 224 12.84 -4.74 8.53
C GLU A 224 12.34 -4.08 7.24
N ALA A 225 11.37 -4.71 6.57
CA ALA A 225 10.80 -4.15 5.35
C ALA A 225 10.37 -2.72 5.65
N PRO A 226 10.75 -1.72 4.81
CA PRO A 226 10.22 -0.39 5.00
C PRO A 226 8.69 -0.53 5.05
N PRO A 227 8.02 0.01 6.08
CA PRO A 227 6.58 -0.07 6.14
C PRO A 227 6.03 0.49 4.83
N PRO A 228 4.91 -0.04 4.31
CA PRO A 228 4.32 0.48 3.08
C PRO A 228 4.24 2.00 3.16
N PRO A 229 4.57 2.72 2.08
CA PRO A 229 4.60 4.19 2.11
C PRO A 229 3.29 4.68 2.69
N VAL A 230 3.40 5.51 3.73
CA VAL A 230 2.24 6.05 4.41
C VAL A 230 1.40 6.77 3.35
N PRO A 231 0.11 6.44 3.18
CA PRO A 231 -0.71 7.07 2.17
C PRO A 231 -0.66 8.58 2.31
N LEU A 232 -0.13 9.25 1.30
CA LEU A 232 -0.09 10.69 1.29
C LEU A 232 -1.53 11.21 1.21
N LEU A 233 -1.89 12.12 2.10
CA LEU A 233 -3.15 12.84 2.00
C LEU A 233 -3.15 13.66 0.71
N ARG A 234 -4.18 13.48 -0.10
CA ARG A 234 -4.35 14.17 -1.37
C ARG A 234 -5.50 15.17 -1.27
N SER A 235 -5.40 16.25 -2.03
CA SER A 235 -6.55 17.08 -2.38
C SER A 235 -7.59 16.27 -3.17
N ALA A 236 -8.75 16.88 -3.42
CA ALA A 236 -9.59 16.43 -4.52
C ALA A 236 -8.82 16.49 -5.85
N GLU A 237 -9.31 15.76 -6.85
CA GLU A 237 -8.83 15.88 -8.22
C GLU A 237 -8.90 17.35 -8.66
N LEU A 238 -7.79 17.86 -9.18
CA LEU A 238 -7.67 19.26 -9.61
C LEU A 238 -8.00 19.42 -11.10
N LEU A 239 -8.13 18.31 -11.83
CA LEU A 239 -8.47 18.29 -13.25
C LEU A 239 -9.98 18.16 -13.48
N GLU A 240 -10.45 18.80 -14.53
CA GLU A 240 -11.80 18.62 -15.06
C GLU A 240 -11.83 17.48 -16.06
N ASN A 241 -12.80 16.58 -15.91
CA ASN A 241 -13.05 15.46 -16.83
C ASN A 241 -11.78 14.62 -17.15
N PRO A 242 -11.05 14.12 -16.13
CA PRO A 242 -9.77 13.44 -16.31
C PRO A 242 -9.82 12.12 -17.10
N GLY A 243 -10.95 11.43 -17.06
CA GLY A 243 -11.17 10.15 -17.76
C GLY A 243 -11.95 10.29 -19.07
N PHE A 244 -12.16 11.51 -19.58
CA PHE A 244 -12.85 11.76 -20.86
C PHE A 244 -14.30 11.23 -20.97
N GLU A 245 -14.92 10.82 -19.87
CA GLU A 245 -16.30 10.31 -19.81
C GLU A 245 -17.35 11.37 -20.20
N ALA A 246 -17.03 12.65 -20.01
CA ALA A 246 -17.84 13.78 -20.51
C ALA A 246 -17.36 14.27 -21.89
N GLY A 247 -16.72 13.39 -22.67
CA GLY A 247 -16.10 13.72 -23.95
C GLY A 247 -14.78 14.46 -23.79
N LEU A 248 -14.47 15.37 -24.72
CA LEU A 248 -13.21 16.15 -24.72
C LEU A 248 -13.35 17.53 -24.05
N SER A 249 -14.46 17.78 -23.34
CA SER A 249 -14.67 19.05 -22.64
C SER A 249 -13.56 19.30 -21.63
N GLY A 250 -13.01 20.52 -21.63
CA GLY A 250 -11.91 20.93 -20.73
C GLY A 250 -10.50 20.57 -21.23
N TRP A 251 -10.38 19.91 -22.39
CA TRP A 251 -9.09 19.50 -22.96
C TRP A 251 -8.79 20.19 -24.29
N VAL A 252 -7.57 20.70 -24.44
CA VAL A 252 -7.08 21.32 -25.68
C VAL A 252 -6.00 20.47 -26.34
N PRO A 253 -5.99 20.33 -27.68
CA PRO A 253 -4.91 19.66 -28.39
C PRO A 253 -3.61 20.45 -28.27
N GLN A 254 -2.52 19.79 -27.89
CA GLN A 254 -1.17 20.24 -28.21
C GLN A 254 -0.61 19.40 -29.35
N ALA A 255 -0.04 20.05 -30.37
CA ALA A 255 0.73 19.44 -31.47
C ALA A 255 0.13 18.15 -32.10
N GLY A 256 -1.19 18.08 -32.22
CA GLY A 256 -1.95 16.96 -32.79
C GLY A 256 -3.45 17.25 -32.77
N GLU A 257 -4.27 16.22 -33.04
CA GLU A 257 -5.74 16.31 -33.07
C GLU A 257 -6.35 15.36 -32.02
N LEU A 258 -7.30 15.85 -31.22
CA LEU A 258 -8.00 15.03 -30.23
C LEU A 258 -9.27 14.43 -30.85
N SER A 259 -9.51 13.15 -30.58
CA SER A 259 -10.79 12.50 -30.85
C SER A 259 -11.16 11.54 -29.73
N LEU A 260 -12.45 11.41 -29.45
CA LEU A 260 -12.92 10.46 -28.46
C LEU A 260 -12.82 9.03 -29.03
N ALA A 261 -12.18 8.14 -28.28
CA ALA A 261 -12.19 6.71 -28.55
C ALA A 261 -13.18 6.05 -27.58
N ALA A 262 -14.41 5.82 -28.05
CA ALA A 262 -15.44 5.11 -27.30
C ALA A 262 -15.07 3.63 -27.12
N ASP A 263 -15.46 3.06 -25.99
CA ASP A 263 -15.20 1.69 -25.53
C ASP A 263 -13.70 1.33 -25.47
N ALA A 264 -12.84 2.35 -25.39
CA ALA A 264 -11.39 2.21 -25.34
C ALA A 264 -10.76 2.80 -24.07
N GLY A 265 -11.58 3.11 -23.07
CA GLY A 265 -11.15 3.55 -21.74
C GLY A 265 -10.39 2.47 -20.99
N ARG A 266 -9.36 2.86 -20.23
CA ARG A 266 -8.75 2.00 -19.23
C ARG A 266 -9.70 1.83 -18.04
N THR A 267 -10.33 2.93 -17.62
CA THR A 267 -11.45 2.91 -16.69
C THR A 267 -12.60 3.71 -17.29
N GLY A 268 -13.84 3.24 -17.10
CA GLY A 268 -14.98 3.85 -17.78
C GLY A 268 -15.10 3.44 -19.25
N ALA A 269 -15.83 4.23 -20.04
CA ALA A 269 -16.21 3.91 -21.41
C ALA A 269 -15.43 4.71 -22.46
N ALA A 270 -14.60 5.68 -22.08
CA ALA A 270 -13.93 6.55 -23.04
C ALA A 270 -12.42 6.72 -22.79
N ALA A 271 -11.69 7.00 -23.85
CA ALA A 271 -10.33 7.53 -23.79
C ALA A 271 -10.16 8.63 -24.85
N CYS A 272 -9.13 9.47 -24.71
CA CYS A 272 -8.74 10.42 -25.73
C CYS A 272 -7.71 9.80 -26.68
N LEU A 273 -8.06 9.64 -27.95
CA LEU A 273 -7.11 9.31 -29.01
C LEU A 273 -6.49 10.61 -29.56
N VAL A 274 -5.16 10.71 -29.48
CA VAL A 274 -4.37 11.81 -30.03
C VAL A 274 -3.80 11.38 -31.38
N LYS A 275 -4.31 12.00 -32.44
CA LYS A 275 -3.95 11.68 -33.82
C LYS A 275 -3.05 12.74 -34.44
N ASN A 276 -2.41 12.38 -35.56
CA ASN A 276 -1.68 13.33 -36.40
C ASN A 276 -0.65 14.13 -35.60
N ARG A 277 0.01 13.47 -34.64
CA ARG A 277 0.96 14.15 -33.74
C ARG A 277 2.14 14.64 -34.55
N SER A 278 2.35 15.96 -34.54
CA SER A 278 3.46 16.61 -35.26
C SER A 278 4.73 16.73 -34.40
N LYS A 279 4.59 16.53 -33.08
CA LYS A 279 5.66 16.60 -32.08
C LYS A 279 5.48 15.51 -31.04
N ARG A 280 6.59 15.10 -30.41
CA ARG A 280 6.60 14.09 -29.32
C ARG A 280 5.83 14.52 -28.07
N TRP A 281 5.57 15.81 -27.91
CA TRP A 281 4.73 16.38 -26.83
C TRP A 281 3.27 16.56 -27.27
N GLY A 282 2.86 15.97 -28.39
CA GLY A 282 1.47 16.03 -28.82
C GLY A 282 0.58 15.26 -27.84
N THR A 283 -0.41 15.94 -27.23
CA THR A 283 -1.17 15.41 -26.08
C THR A 283 -2.46 16.22 -25.86
N PRO A 284 -3.51 15.68 -25.23
CA PRO A 284 -4.53 16.50 -24.60
C PRO A 284 -3.91 17.24 -23.42
N SER A 285 -4.20 18.54 -23.30
CA SER A 285 -3.67 19.39 -22.25
C SER A 285 -4.78 20.19 -21.58
N GLN A 286 -4.61 20.50 -20.29
CA GLN A 286 -5.50 21.35 -19.51
C GLN A 286 -4.67 22.40 -18.77
N ASP A 287 -5.17 23.65 -18.72
CA ASP A 287 -4.57 24.72 -17.91
C ASP A 287 -4.82 24.43 -16.42
N VAL A 288 -3.74 24.33 -15.66
CA VAL A 288 -3.77 24.02 -14.22
C VAL A 288 -3.19 25.17 -13.38
N ARG A 289 -2.95 26.34 -13.97
CA ARG A 289 -2.31 27.48 -13.29
C ARG A 289 -3.08 27.95 -12.07
N ALA A 290 -4.40 28.08 -12.21
CA ALA A 290 -5.27 28.46 -11.09
C ALA A 290 -5.27 27.40 -9.98
N ALA A 291 -5.22 26.12 -10.35
CA ALA A 291 -5.17 25.01 -9.41
C ALA A 291 -3.85 25.00 -8.62
N LEU A 292 -2.71 25.16 -9.30
CA LEU A 292 -1.40 25.27 -8.63
C LEU A 292 -1.35 26.51 -7.72
N ALA A 293 -1.77 27.67 -8.21
CA ALA A 293 -1.77 28.90 -7.42
C ALA A 293 -2.65 28.81 -6.15
N ALA A 294 -3.81 28.13 -6.24
CA ALA A 294 -4.71 27.96 -5.11
C ALA A 294 -4.18 26.97 -4.05
N ASN A 295 -3.46 25.93 -4.46
CA ASN A 295 -2.91 24.93 -3.55
C ASN A 295 -1.53 25.30 -3.01
N GLY A 296 -0.79 26.16 -3.71
CA GLY A 296 0.53 26.66 -3.31
C GLY A 296 1.66 25.73 -3.71
N MET A 297 2.88 26.10 -3.34
CA MET A 297 4.07 25.27 -3.57
C MET A 297 4.03 24.07 -2.62
N ALA A 298 4.01 22.86 -3.16
CA ALA A 298 3.80 21.62 -2.41
C ALA A 298 4.24 20.40 -3.23
N PHE A 299 4.19 19.22 -2.65
CA PHE A 299 4.20 17.99 -3.45
C PHE A 299 2.91 17.86 -4.26
N TYR A 300 3.02 17.49 -5.52
CA TYR A 300 1.90 17.12 -6.37
C TYR A 300 2.05 15.66 -6.82
N GLU A 301 0.96 14.91 -6.71
CA GLU A 301 0.76 13.66 -7.43
C GLU A 301 0.17 13.98 -8.80
N PHE A 302 0.78 13.51 -9.87
CA PHE A 302 0.22 13.67 -11.21
C PHE A 302 0.54 12.49 -12.12
N GLY A 303 -0.30 12.27 -13.12
CA GLY A 303 -0.16 11.12 -13.99
C GLY A 303 -1.22 11.03 -15.07
N ALA A 304 -1.08 10.00 -15.90
CA ALA A 304 -2.05 9.60 -16.91
C ALA A 304 -1.84 8.14 -17.28
N SER A 305 -2.88 7.49 -17.80
CA SER A 305 -2.78 6.18 -18.41
C SER A 305 -2.59 6.33 -19.91
N VAL A 306 -1.58 5.67 -20.47
CA VAL A 306 -1.18 5.88 -21.87
C VAL A 306 -0.99 4.54 -22.58
N ARG A 307 -1.47 4.45 -23.81
CA ARG A 307 -1.29 3.31 -24.69
C ARG A 307 -0.83 3.78 -26.07
N GLU A 308 0.09 3.04 -26.69
CA GLU A 308 0.41 3.27 -28.11
C GLU A 308 -0.79 2.88 -28.97
N ALA A 309 -1.17 3.70 -29.94
CA ALA A 309 -2.20 3.28 -30.89
C ALA A 309 -1.72 2.09 -31.73
N LYS A 310 -0.40 2.00 -31.95
CA LYS A 310 0.24 0.89 -32.65
C LYS A 310 1.71 0.75 -32.28
N GLY A 311 2.15 -0.49 -32.04
CA GLY A 311 3.56 -0.81 -31.81
C GLY A 311 4.01 -0.58 -30.36
N LYS A 312 5.26 -0.14 -30.19
CA LYS A 312 5.90 0.06 -28.89
C LYS A 312 6.59 1.43 -28.86
N GLY A 313 6.61 2.03 -27.68
CA GLY A 313 7.23 3.32 -27.46
C GLY A 313 7.54 3.52 -25.98
N GLU A 314 7.87 4.74 -25.60
CA GLU A 314 8.02 5.11 -24.19
C GLU A 314 7.43 6.51 -23.99
N ALA A 315 6.88 6.75 -22.80
CA ALA A 315 6.33 8.04 -22.43
C ALA A 315 6.48 8.33 -20.94
N PHE A 316 6.30 9.60 -20.59
CA PHE A 316 6.18 10.11 -19.22
C PHE A 316 5.06 11.16 -19.15
N ALA A 317 4.44 11.28 -17.99
CA ALA A 317 3.54 12.40 -17.69
C ALA A 317 4.39 13.65 -17.39
N VAL A 318 3.89 14.82 -17.77
CA VAL A 318 4.55 16.10 -17.57
C VAL A 318 3.59 17.13 -16.99
N LEU A 319 4.04 17.81 -15.94
CA LEU A 319 3.47 19.04 -15.41
C LEU A 319 4.42 20.17 -15.77
N HIS A 320 3.95 21.10 -16.60
CA HIS A 320 4.68 22.29 -17.02
C HIS A 320 4.16 23.52 -16.29
N PHE A 321 5.06 24.44 -15.94
CA PHE A 321 4.69 25.77 -15.48
C PHE A 321 5.75 26.80 -15.84
N ARG A 322 5.34 28.06 -15.96
CA ARG A 322 6.23 29.21 -16.16
C ARG A 322 6.12 30.18 -15.01
N ASP A 323 7.27 30.60 -14.51
CA ASP A 323 7.40 31.60 -13.45
C ASP A 323 8.32 32.75 -13.89
N ALA A 324 8.75 33.61 -12.96
CA ALA A 324 9.60 34.76 -13.27
C ALA A 324 11.00 34.40 -13.81
N VAL A 325 11.43 33.14 -13.68
CA VAL A 325 12.74 32.64 -14.12
C VAL A 325 12.66 31.93 -15.47
N GLY A 326 11.51 31.34 -15.80
CA GLY A 326 11.25 30.72 -17.09
C GLY A 326 10.30 29.53 -17.01
N ASP A 327 10.34 28.69 -18.04
CA ASP A 327 9.58 27.45 -18.13
C ASP A 327 10.25 26.33 -17.32
N HIS A 328 9.45 25.52 -16.64
CA HIS A 328 9.83 24.39 -15.82
C HIS A 328 9.02 23.16 -16.20
N TRP A 329 9.65 21.98 -16.20
CA TRP A 329 9.01 20.71 -16.54
C TRP A 329 9.28 19.68 -15.47
N VAL A 330 8.22 19.24 -14.80
CA VAL A 330 8.24 18.23 -13.76
C VAL A 330 7.64 16.95 -14.33
N THR A 331 8.38 15.85 -14.29
CA THR A 331 8.00 14.62 -15.03
C THR A 331 7.90 13.38 -14.13
N SER A 332 7.08 12.43 -14.57
CA SER A 332 7.14 11.04 -14.09
C SER A 332 8.39 10.33 -14.58
N GLU A 333 8.59 9.10 -14.10
CA GLU A 333 9.49 8.16 -14.75
C GLU A 333 9.03 7.87 -16.17
N THR A 334 9.99 7.68 -17.08
CA THR A 334 9.74 7.13 -18.40
C THR A 334 9.33 5.66 -18.28
N ARG A 335 8.23 5.28 -18.92
CA ARG A 335 7.75 3.90 -18.97
C ARG A 335 7.54 3.43 -20.40
N GLY A 336 7.79 2.15 -20.61
CA GLY A 336 7.49 1.48 -21.88
C GLY A 336 5.99 1.39 -22.14
N LEU A 337 5.61 1.68 -23.38
CA LEU A 337 4.26 1.57 -23.91
C LEU A 337 4.18 0.43 -24.93
N ASN A 338 2.97 -0.13 -25.06
CA ASN A 338 2.63 -1.06 -26.12
C ASN A 338 1.18 -0.81 -26.58
N ASP A 339 0.75 -1.48 -27.65
CA ASP A 339 -0.60 -1.40 -28.21
C ASP A 339 -1.60 -2.37 -27.55
N GLY A 340 -1.12 -3.30 -26.74
CA GLY A 340 -1.91 -4.32 -26.05
C GLY A 340 -2.59 -3.86 -24.75
N GLY A 341 -2.19 -2.72 -24.17
CA GLY A 341 -2.82 -2.21 -22.93
C GLY A 341 -2.26 -0.87 -22.46
N PHE A 342 -2.98 -0.21 -21.56
CA PHE A 342 -2.56 1.06 -20.97
C PHE A 342 -1.47 0.86 -19.92
N THR A 343 -0.43 1.69 -20.00
CA THR A 343 0.61 1.86 -18.99
C THR A 343 0.27 3.08 -18.14
N VAL A 344 0.28 2.93 -16.81
CA VAL A 344 0.08 4.06 -15.89
C VAL A 344 1.39 4.80 -15.72
N LEU A 345 1.37 6.11 -16.00
CA LEU A 345 2.44 7.06 -15.72
C LEU A 345 2.05 7.84 -14.47
N SER A 346 2.91 7.89 -13.46
CA SER A 346 2.64 8.62 -12.22
C SER A 346 3.91 9.15 -11.58
N ALA A 347 3.81 10.30 -10.91
CA ALA A 347 4.88 10.91 -10.14
C ALA A 347 4.32 11.58 -8.89
N HIS A 348 5.15 11.64 -7.85
CA HIS A 348 5.01 12.57 -6.73
C HIS A 348 6.24 13.48 -6.75
N ARG A 349 6.05 14.79 -6.93
CA ARG A 349 7.15 15.74 -7.07
C ARG A 349 6.84 17.03 -6.33
N LEU A 350 7.85 17.58 -5.67
CA LEU A 350 7.75 18.93 -5.13
C LEU A 350 7.70 19.92 -6.30
N VAL A 351 6.74 20.84 -6.26
CA VAL A 351 6.55 21.90 -7.25
C VAL A 351 6.70 23.24 -6.53
N THR A 352 7.78 23.95 -6.85
CA THR A 352 8.11 25.28 -6.32
C THR A 352 8.31 26.26 -7.48
N TRP A 353 8.04 27.54 -7.26
CA TRP A 353 8.20 28.57 -8.30
C TRP A 353 8.62 29.92 -7.72
N LYS A 354 9.10 30.82 -8.57
CA LYS A 354 9.51 32.18 -8.22
C LYS A 354 8.52 33.23 -8.72
N GLY A 355 8.00 34.03 -7.79
CA GLY A 355 7.02 35.08 -8.12
C GLY A 355 5.65 34.50 -8.45
N GLN A 356 4.94 35.10 -9.40
CA GLN A 356 3.62 34.62 -9.84
C GLN A 356 3.76 33.65 -11.01
N LEU A 357 2.89 32.64 -11.06
CA LEU A 357 2.79 31.73 -12.20
C LEU A 357 2.17 32.45 -13.41
N GLU A 358 2.89 32.42 -14.52
CA GLU A 358 2.45 32.97 -15.81
C GLU A 358 1.64 31.96 -16.62
N ALA A 359 2.01 30.68 -16.56
CA ALA A 359 1.36 29.56 -17.24
C ALA A 359 1.53 28.28 -16.43
N ALA A 360 0.59 27.34 -16.53
CA ALA A 360 0.81 25.96 -16.12
C ALA A 360 -0.15 25.01 -16.84
N ASP A 361 0.35 23.85 -17.26
CA ASP A 361 -0.42 22.84 -17.96
C ASP A 361 0.10 21.42 -17.67
N ILE A 362 -0.78 20.44 -17.86
CA ILE A 362 -0.46 19.02 -17.73
C ILE A 362 -0.59 18.32 -19.08
N GLY A 363 0.21 17.28 -19.30
CA GLY A 363 0.14 16.44 -20.49
C GLY A 363 0.98 15.17 -20.40
N VAL A 364 1.15 14.51 -21.53
CA VAL A 364 2.00 13.33 -21.72
C VAL A 364 2.98 13.59 -22.87
N GLN A 365 4.22 13.14 -22.72
CA GLN A 365 5.23 13.23 -23.76
C GLN A 365 5.87 11.88 -24.05
N THR A 366 6.03 11.56 -25.33
CA THR A 366 6.80 10.41 -25.81
C THR A 366 8.29 10.74 -25.94
N THR A 367 9.15 9.72 -25.85
CA THR A 367 10.61 9.91 -25.95
C THR A 367 11.11 9.94 -27.40
N GLY A 368 12.35 10.42 -27.59
CA GLY A 368 13.01 10.46 -28.91
C GLY A 368 12.29 11.34 -29.93
N SER A 369 12.16 10.84 -31.16
CA SER A 369 11.39 11.45 -32.25
C SER A 369 10.01 10.81 -32.44
N ASN A 370 9.54 10.01 -31.46
CA ASN A 370 8.31 9.26 -31.60
C ASN A 370 7.08 10.19 -31.64
N THR A 371 6.34 10.10 -32.73
CA THR A 371 5.13 10.87 -33.05
C THR A 371 3.96 9.96 -33.40
N THR A 372 4.03 8.67 -33.04
CA THR A 372 2.89 7.75 -33.19
C THR A 372 1.68 8.22 -32.41
N ASP A 373 0.50 7.95 -32.94
CA ASP A 373 -0.76 8.22 -32.25
C ASP A 373 -0.81 7.45 -30.92
N ILE A 374 -1.41 8.08 -29.90
CA ILE A 374 -1.52 7.50 -28.56
C ILE A 374 -2.95 7.61 -28.07
N LEU A 375 -3.38 6.64 -27.26
CA LEU A 375 -4.55 6.78 -26.42
C LEU A 375 -4.11 7.24 -25.04
N VAL A 376 -4.80 8.23 -24.49
CA VAL A 376 -4.59 8.75 -23.15
C VAL A 376 -5.91 8.72 -22.40
N ASP A 377 -5.85 8.28 -21.15
CA ASP A 377 -7.00 8.16 -20.26
C ASP A 377 -6.59 8.39 -18.80
N ASP A 378 -7.55 8.58 -17.90
CA ASP A 378 -7.36 8.71 -16.45
C ASP A 378 -6.22 9.66 -16.06
N PHE A 379 -6.26 10.91 -16.53
CA PHE A 379 -5.36 11.92 -15.99
C PHE A 379 -5.58 12.11 -14.49
N SER A 380 -4.54 12.56 -13.79
CA SER A 380 -4.68 13.03 -12.41
C SER A 380 -3.69 14.13 -12.10
N LEU A 381 -4.14 15.08 -11.28
CA LEU A 381 -3.31 16.09 -10.63
C LEU A 381 -3.92 16.37 -9.25
N ARG A 382 -3.15 16.10 -8.19
CA ARG A 382 -3.57 16.33 -6.80
C ARG A 382 -2.43 16.92 -6.01
N ALA A 383 -2.72 17.93 -5.20
CA ALA A 383 -1.77 18.43 -4.22
C ALA A 383 -1.72 17.45 -3.03
N LEU A 384 -0.53 17.23 -2.46
CA LEU A 384 -0.38 16.54 -1.19
C LEU A 384 -0.57 17.53 -0.05
N GLU A 385 -1.29 17.12 0.99
CA GLU A 385 -1.54 17.97 2.15
C GLU A 385 -0.29 18.07 3.04
N ASN A 386 0.19 19.30 3.24
CA ASN A 386 1.18 19.63 4.26
C ASN A 386 0.51 19.65 5.65
N LEU A 387 0.84 18.67 6.49
CA LEU A 387 0.29 18.47 7.83
C LEU A 387 0.67 19.60 8.80
N ALA A 388 1.79 20.28 8.54
CA ALA A 388 2.28 21.40 9.35
C ALA A 388 1.64 22.73 8.96
N ARG A 389 1.04 22.82 7.76
CA ARG A 389 0.53 24.10 7.23
C ARG A 389 -0.49 24.74 8.16
N SER A 390 -0.27 26.01 8.47
CA SER A 390 -1.08 26.86 9.34
C SER A 390 -1.28 26.30 10.76
N ARG A 391 -0.43 25.36 11.20
CA ARG A 391 -0.45 24.85 12.57
C ARG A 391 0.24 25.83 13.53
N PRO A 392 -0.16 25.85 14.81
CA PRO A 392 0.58 26.62 15.81
C PRO A 392 2.04 26.17 15.87
N ALA A 393 2.96 27.10 15.66
CA ALA A 393 4.38 26.87 15.72
C ALA A 393 5.03 27.72 16.82
N THR A 394 6.03 27.15 17.50
CA THR A 394 6.83 27.77 18.56
C THR A 394 8.31 27.56 18.27
N SER A 395 9.19 28.38 18.86
CA SER A 395 10.63 28.26 18.65
C SER A 395 11.42 28.56 19.92
N SER A 396 12.73 28.33 19.87
CA SER A 396 13.71 28.73 20.91
C SER A 396 13.87 30.25 21.06
N GLY A 397 13.31 31.03 20.12
CA GLY A 397 13.40 32.48 20.03
C GLY A 397 13.38 32.95 18.58
N ASP A 398 12.89 34.16 18.34
CA ASP A 398 12.76 34.75 17.00
C ASP A 398 13.47 36.10 16.88
N ALA A 399 14.13 36.31 15.74
CA ALA A 399 14.63 37.61 15.34
C ALA A 399 13.48 38.50 14.83
N ALA A 400 13.64 39.83 14.96
CA ALA A 400 12.61 40.79 14.59
C ALA A 400 12.07 40.55 13.16
N GLY A 401 10.77 40.31 13.06
CA GLY A 401 10.10 40.08 11.79
C GLY A 401 10.27 38.67 11.22
N GLY A 402 10.70 37.67 12.00
CA GLY A 402 10.76 36.27 11.56
C GLY A 402 10.08 35.29 12.52
N PRO A 403 8.76 35.43 12.81
CA PRO A 403 8.06 34.55 13.75
C PRO A 403 7.93 33.10 13.21
N PRO A 404 7.76 32.09 14.09
CA PRO A 404 7.73 30.67 13.71
C PRO A 404 6.60 30.32 12.73
N ALA A 405 5.51 31.09 12.71
CA ALA A 405 4.38 30.88 11.80
C ALA A 405 4.75 30.99 10.30
N ARG A 406 5.84 31.70 9.97
CA ARG A 406 6.33 31.85 8.59
C ARG A 406 6.95 30.59 8.01
N ALA A 407 7.45 29.70 8.87
CA ALA A 407 7.96 28.41 8.41
C ALA A 407 6.85 27.40 8.13
N VAL A 408 5.58 27.73 8.34
CA VAL A 408 4.45 26.79 8.18
C VAL A 408 3.28 27.41 7.43
N ASP A 409 3.49 28.48 6.66
CA ASP A 409 2.41 29.14 5.91
C ASP A 409 2.24 28.60 4.47
N GLY A 410 3.23 27.84 3.98
CA GLY A 410 3.27 27.34 2.60
C GLY A 410 3.80 28.39 1.61
N ASP A 411 4.41 29.48 2.10
CA ASP A 411 5.07 30.51 1.31
C ASP A 411 6.60 30.46 1.54
N PHE A 412 7.28 29.74 0.65
CA PHE A 412 8.74 29.57 0.63
C PHE A 412 9.52 30.90 0.46
N THR A 413 8.85 32.04 0.30
CA THR A 413 9.48 33.37 0.24
C THR A 413 9.51 34.10 1.57
N THR A 414 8.83 33.59 2.60
CA THR A 414 8.93 34.10 3.97
C THR A 414 9.74 33.14 4.84
N SER A 415 10.31 33.60 5.96
CA SER A 415 11.10 32.73 6.85
C SER A 415 10.87 33.01 8.34
N TRP A 416 10.83 31.95 9.14
CA TRP A 416 11.17 32.02 10.56
C TRP A 416 12.67 32.26 10.69
N ARG A 417 13.10 33.11 11.62
CA ARG A 417 14.52 33.40 11.85
C ARG A 417 14.86 33.21 13.31
N ALA A 418 15.80 32.33 13.61
CA ALA A 418 16.25 32.08 14.97
C ALA A 418 16.88 33.34 15.59
N ALA A 419 16.67 33.54 16.90
CA ALA A 419 17.31 34.62 17.65
C ALA A 419 18.82 34.37 17.88
N THR A 420 19.24 33.10 17.93
CA THR A 420 20.62 32.66 18.19
C THR A 420 21.04 31.54 17.23
N THR A 421 22.35 31.33 17.09
CA THR A 421 22.91 30.19 16.33
C THR A 421 22.81 28.89 17.13
N GLU A 422 23.18 28.95 18.42
CA GLU A 422 23.23 27.79 19.31
C GLU A 422 21.85 27.47 19.91
N ASP A 423 21.65 26.18 20.21
CA ASP A 423 20.44 25.62 20.86
C ASP A 423 19.10 25.99 20.20
N SER A 424 19.15 26.32 18.92
CA SER A 424 17.97 26.74 18.17
C SER A 424 17.05 25.56 17.83
N TRP A 425 15.74 25.79 17.91
CA TRP A 425 14.74 24.82 17.50
C TRP A 425 13.46 25.52 17.03
N LEU A 426 12.74 24.84 16.13
CA LEU A 426 11.41 25.19 15.64
C LEU A 426 10.49 23.99 15.86
N GLU A 427 9.31 24.22 16.42
CA GLU A 427 8.37 23.17 16.81
C GLU A 427 6.99 23.47 16.24
N VAL A 428 6.31 22.43 15.78
CA VAL A 428 4.95 22.50 15.23
C VAL A 428 4.04 21.61 16.06
N ALA A 429 2.96 22.19 16.57
CA ALA A 429 1.90 21.47 17.26
C ALA A 429 0.89 20.92 16.25
N LEU A 430 0.91 19.62 16.01
CA LEU A 430 -0.01 18.93 15.10
C LEU A 430 -1.40 18.73 15.74
N GLY A 431 -1.48 18.87 17.07
CA GLY A 431 -2.72 18.88 17.86
C GLY A 431 -3.30 17.50 18.16
N ARG A 432 -2.85 16.47 17.45
CA ARG A 432 -3.16 15.05 17.65
C ARG A 432 -2.04 14.21 17.07
N ASN A 433 -1.89 12.96 17.49
CA ASN A 433 -0.97 12.04 16.82
C ASN A 433 -1.34 11.91 15.34
N VAL A 434 -0.41 12.23 14.46
CA VAL A 434 -0.48 11.98 13.02
C VAL A 434 0.73 11.18 12.58
N SER A 435 0.59 10.36 11.54
CA SER A 435 1.69 9.54 11.03
C SER A 435 2.28 10.17 9.77
N PHE A 436 3.58 10.35 9.76
CA PHE A 436 4.29 11.05 8.69
C PHE A 436 5.61 10.35 8.37
N ASN A 437 6.03 10.44 7.11
CA ASN A 437 7.23 9.76 6.61
C ASN A 437 8.02 10.63 5.64
N ALA A 438 7.59 11.88 5.44
CA ALA A 438 8.31 12.85 4.64
C ALA A 438 8.25 14.23 5.26
N CYS A 439 9.32 15.00 5.07
CA CYS A 439 9.46 16.38 5.53
C CYS A 439 10.11 17.20 4.41
N VAL A 440 9.70 18.44 4.25
CA VAL A 440 10.35 19.40 3.35
C VAL A 440 10.82 20.58 4.20
N LEU A 441 12.11 20.88 4.08
CA LEU A 441 12.75 21.96 4.81
C LEU A 441 13.30 22.98 3.81
N GLY A 442 12.83 24.21 3.87
CA GLY A 442 13.45 25.33 3.15
C GLY A 442 14.29 26.19 4.08
N GLU A 443 15.45 26.69 3.62
CA GLU A 443 16.29 27.60 4.40
C GLU A 443 16.79 28.79 3.56
N GLU A 444 16.67 29.99 4.13
CA GLU A 444 17.27 31.22 3.61
C GLU A 444 18.74 31.29 4.06
N GLY A 445 19.69 31.31 3.12
CA GLY A 445 21.11 31.55 3.41
C GLY A 445 21.95 30.33 3.82
N ALA A 446 21.36 29.12 3.83
CA ALA A 446 22.06 27.83 4.03
C ALA A 446 22.97 27.80 5.27
N HIS A 447 22.44 28.23 6.42
CA HIS A 447 23.17 28.35 7.68
C HIS A 447 23.32 27.00 8.41
N THR A 448 22.42 26.06 8.19
CA THR A 448 22.36 24.79 8.92
C THR A 448 23.46 23.83 8.46
N ARG A 449 24.11 23.15 9.42
CA ARG A 449 25.14 22.11 9.16
C ARG A 449 24.74 20.73 9.67
N SER A 450 23.93 20.66 10.71
CA SER A 450 23.27 19.43 11.15
C SER A 450 22.04 19.73 11.99
N TYR A 451 21.04 18.85 11.94
CA TYR A 451 19.79 18.96 12.66
C TYR A 451 19.20 17.59 13.02
N ALA A 452 18.23 17.57 13.93
CA ALA A 452 17.42 16.42 14.26
C ALA A 452 15.93 16.78 14.14
N LEU A 453 15.17 15.88 13.53
CA LEU A 453 13.72 15.88 13.57
C LEU A 453 13.27 14.99 14.73
N GLU A 454 12.48 15.53 15.64
CA GLU A 454 12.00 14.85 16.84
C GLU A 454 10.47 14.85 16.86
N ALA A 455 9.84 13.77 17.32
CA ALA A 455 8.39 13.65 17.41
C ALA A 455 7.96 13.20 18.81
N TRP A 456 6.78 13.65 19.25
CA TRP A 456 6.19 13.27 20.54
C TRP A 456 4.94 12.43 20.38
N GLU A 457 5.01 11.19 20.82
CA GLU A 457 3.90 10.24 20.84
C GLU A 457 3.58 9.87 22.30
N GLY A 458 2.31 10.01 22.71
CA GLY A 458 1.91 9.72 24.10
C GLY A 458 2.64 10.55 25.16
N GLY A 459 3.18 11.72 24.77
CA GLY A 459 3.98 12.59 25.63
C GLY A 459 5.48 12.25 25.69
N GLN A 460 5.94 11.16 25.04
CA GLN A 460 7.35 10.77 24.97
C GLN A 460 7.97 11.22 23.65
N GLY A 461 9.11 11.92 23.73
CA GLY A 461 9.85 12.41 22.57
C GLY A 461 10.85 11.37 22.05
N HIS A 462 10.95 11.22 20.74
CA HIS A 462 11.96 10.39 20.08
C HIS A 462 12.49 11.06 18.81
N THR A 463 13.73 10.74 18.42
CA THR A 463 14.33 11.22 17.17
C THR A 463 13.77 10.41 16.00
N VAL A 464 13.21 11.11 15.02
CA VAL A 464 12.67 10.55 13.77
C VAL A 464 13.72 10.52 12.67
N PHE A 465 14.52 11.59 12.58
CA PHE A 465 15.51 11.74 11.53
C PHE A 465 16.67 12.61 12.01
N VAL A 466 17.88 12.36 11.51
CA VAL A 466 19.05 13.22 11.72
C VAL A 466 19.54 13.63 10.35
N GLY A 467 19.61 14.94 10.12
CA GLY A 467 20.02 15.54 8.86
C GLY A 467 21.33 16.33 8.97
N GLY A 468 21.96 16.52 7.81
CA GLY A 468 23.17 17.31 7.65
C GLY A 468 22.88 18.77 7.31
N GLU A 469 23.50 19.27 6.25
CA GLU A 469 23.26 20.62 5.74
C GLU A 469 21.93 20.67 4.99
N ILE A 470 21.17 21.76 5.14
CA ILE A 470 20.00 22.04 4.30
C ILE A 470 20.54 22.71 3.02
N PHE A 471 20.68 21.93 1.95
CA PHE A 471 21.27 22.39 0.68
C PHE A 471 20.23 23.09 -0.21
N GLY A 472 20.64 24.18 -0.86
CA GLY A 472 19.79 24.88 -1.83
C GLY A 472 18.65 25.65 -1.17
N GLU A 473 17.55 25.88 -1.91
CA GLU A 473 16.37 26.55 -1.36
C GLU A 473 15.48 25.59 -0.57
N VAL A 474 15.57 24.28 -0.82
CA VAL A 474 14.71 23.23 -0.24
C VAL A 474 15.44 21.88 -0.14
N ASP A 475 15.25 21.17 0.97
CA ASP A 475 15.70 19.81 1.26
C ASP A 475 14.48 18.89 1.45
N GLU A 476 14.47 17.74 0.77
CA GLU A 476 13.39 16.74 0.80
C GLU A 476 13.83 15.51 1.58
N LEU A 477 13.14 15.24 2.69
CA LEU A 477 13.46 14.17 3.61
C LEU A 477 12.44 13.05 3.52
N HIS A 478 12.93 11.82 3.44
CA HIS A 478 12.12 10.61 3.55
C HIS A 478 12.70 9.72 4.66
N PHE A 479 11.84 9.21 5.52
CA PHE A 479 12.22 8.38 6.67
C PHE A 479 11.15 7.30 6.94
N PRO A 480 11.47 6.25 7.72
CA PRO A 480 10.46 5.29 8.17
C PRO A 480 9.28 6.02 8.84
N PRO A 481 8.03 5.55 8.67
CA PRO A 481 6.87 6.18 9.29
C PRO A 481 7.04 6.45 10.78
N ALA A 482 6.94 7.72 11.14
CA ALA A 482 6.91 8.18 12.51
C ALA A 482 5.50 8.66 12.85
N SER A 483 5.18 8.71 14.15
CA SER A 483 3.94 9.28 14.64
C SER A 483 4.23 10.31 15.72
N GLY A 484 3.43 11.38 15.75
CA GLY A 484 3.56 12.38 16.79
C GLY A 484 2.45 13.41 16.79
N SER A 485 2.15 13.91 17.99
CA SER A 485 1.24 15.06 18.21
C SER A 485 1.92 16.41 18.06
N LYS A 486 3.25 16.37 17.98
CA LYS A 486 4.15 17.50 17.96
C LYS A 486 5.45 17.06 17.31
N VAL A 487 6.01 17.91 16.45
CA VAL A 487 7.26 17.64 15.76
C VAL A 487 8.18 18.84 15.90
N ARG A 488 9.46 18.59 16.18
CA ARG A 488 10.47 19.61 16.39
C ARG A 488 11.63 19.41 15.42
N LEU A 489 12.02 20.47 14.76
CA LEU A 489 13.30 20.61 14.09
C LEU A 489 14.28 21.25 15.07
N ARG A 490 15.26 20.48 15.54
CA ARG A 490 16.31 20.94 16.45
C ARG A 490 17.63 21.06 15.68
N PHE A 491 18.21 22.26 15.68
CA PHE A 491 19.50 22.49 15.04
C PHE A 491 20.61 22.04 16.00
N THR A 492 21.49 21.15 15.52
CA THR A 492 22.60 20.62 16.33
C THR A 492 23.93 21.26 15.96
N ARG A 493 24.03 21.89 14.78
CA ARG A 493 25.14 22.75 14.37
C ARG A 493 24.69 23.69 13.26
N ALA A 494 25.08 24.96 13.35
CA ALA A 494 24.88 25.96 12.31
C ALA A 494 26.07 26.93 12.24
N GLU A 495 26.30 27.54 11.08
CA GLU A 495 27.33 28.57 10.87
C GLU A 495 26.76 30.01 10.91
N GLY A 496 25.44 30.12 11.06
CA GLY A 496 24.68 31.35 11.25
C GLY A 496 23.32 31.03 11.91
N ALA A 497 22.55 32.04 12.28
CA ALA A 497 21.22 31.82 12.84
C ALA A 497 20.30 31.14 11.80
N PRO A 498 19.74 29.95 12.08
CA PRO A 498 18.86 29.27 11.12
C PRO A 498 17.69 30.13 10.67
N ALA A 499 17.34 30.05 9.39
CA ALA A 499 16.27 30.85 8.79
C ALA A 499 15.37 29.98 7.90
N ILE A 500 14.36 29.35 8.49
CA ILE A 500 13.54 28.33 7.82
C ILE A 500 12.40 28.97 7.04
N THR A 501 12.38 28.75 5.73
CA THR A 501 11.33 29.25 4.84
C THR A 501 10.12 28.33 4.78
N GLU A 502 10.31 27.02 4.94
CA GLU A 502 9.21 26.07 5.05
C GLU A 502 9.63 24.88 5.91
N PHE A 503 8.73 24.40 6.74
CA PHE A 503 8.80 23.18 7.53
C PHE A 503 7.51 22.41 7.30
N ALA A 504 7.46 21.69 6.18
CA ALA A 504 6.28 20.95 5.76
C ALA A 504 6.41 19.47 6.10
N LEU A 505 5.33 18.87 6.58
CA LEU A 505 5.26 17.44 6.92
C LEU A 505 4.25 16.74 6.03
N TYR A 506 4.61 15.59 5.49
CA TYR A 506 3.77 14.80 4.59
C TYR A 506 3.64 13.37 5.08
N GLY A 507 2.44 12.82 4.92
CA GLY A 507 2.09 11.50 5.43
C GLY A 507 0.59 11.27 5.40
N THR A 508 0.13 10.45 6.33
CA THR A 508 -1.29 10.30 6.62
C THR A 508 -1.61 11.26 7.74
N ALA A 509 -2.73 11.95 7.61
CA ALA A 509 -3.42 12.22 8.83
C ALA A 509 -3.92 10.86 9.31
N ILE A 510 -3.67 10.53 10.58
CA ILE A 510 -4.76 9.98 11.36
C ILE A 510 -5.81 11.10 11.35
N ARG A 511 -6.60 11.15 10.27
CA ARG A 511 -7.61 12.17 10.06
C ARG A 511 -8.69 11.78 11.06
N ASP A 512 -8.75 12.50 12.18
CA ASP A 512 -10.04 12.82 12.78
C ASP A 512 -10.90 13.32 11.62
N ARG A 513 -11.80 12.47 11.15
CA ARG A 513 -12.66 12.72 9.99
C ARG A 513 -13.69 13.74 10.42
N THR A 514 -13.37 15.02 10.24
CA THR A 514 -14.37 16.10 10.18
C THR A 514 -14.10 17.05 9.01
N MET A 515 -13.93 16.51 7.79
CA MET A 515 -14.70 17.06 6.66
C MET A 515 -16.05 16.37 6.70
N ARG A 516 -16.95 16.97 7.48
CA ARG A 516 -18.36 16.65 7.47
C ARG A 516 -18.94 17.09 6.12
N VAL A 517 -19.04 16.17 5.16
CA VAL A 517 -20.43 15.76 4.89
C VAL A 517 -20.75 14.99 6.14
N ALA A 518 -21.57 15.57 7.01
CA ALA A 518 -21.92 14.91 8.26
C ALA A 518 -22.55 13.56 7.89
N LEU A 519 -21.76 12.48 7.94
CA LEU A 519 -22.31 11.25 8.47
C LEU A 519 -22.66 11.62 9.90
N PRO A 520 -23.91 11.40 10.33
CA PRO A 520 -24.34 11.79 11.66
C PRO A 520 -23.29 11.28 12.64
N SER A 521 -22.75 12.17 13.48
CA SER A 521 -21.85 11.77 14.57
C SER A 521 -22.62 10.73 15.35
N VAL A 522 -22.29 9.45 15.14
CA VAL A 522 -22.90 8.37 15.88
C VAL A 522 -22.33 8.52 17.28
N ASP A 523 -23.18 8.97 18.19
CA ASP A 523 -22.82 9.10 19.59
C ASP A 523 -22.48 7.69 20.12
N PRO A 524 -21.29 7.45 20.67
CA PRO A 524 -20.95 6.16 21.26
C PRO A 524 -21.96 5.68 22.32
N ARG A 525 -22.76 6.59 22.91
CA ARG A 525 -23.88 6.27 23.81
C ARG A 525 -25.05 5.57 23.11
N GLU A 526 -25.14 5.63 21.79
CA GLU A 526 -26.16 4.91 20.99
C GLU A 526 -25.75 3.48 20.66
N ARG A 527 -24.51 3.07 20.96
CA ARG A 527 -24.04 1.69 20.80
C ARG A 527 -24.80 0.78 21.76
N GLY A 528 -25.41 -0.29 21.24
CA GLY A 528 -26.03 -1.32 22.09
C GLY A 528 -24.99 -2.01 22.97
N GLU A 529 -25.36 -2.43 24.18
CA GLU A 529 -24.42 -3.08 25.12
C GLU A 529 -23.99 -4.47 24.63
N ARG A 530 -24.96 -5.29 24.19
CA ARG A 530 -24.72 -6.63 23.65
C ARG A 530 -24.32 -6.57 22.18
N THR A 531 -23.26 -7.29 21.81
CA THR A 531 -22.90 -7.51 20.40
C THR A 531 -23.92 -8.41 19.72
N LEU A 532 -24.45 -7.94 18.58
CA LEU A 532 -25.37 -8.68 17.75
C LEU A 532 -24.61 -9.65 16.83
N VAL A 533 -25.15 -10.84 16.61
CA VAL A 533 -24.55 -11.85 15.72
C VAL A 533 -25.49 -12.15 14.57
N GLY A 534 -25.09 -11.71 13.38
CA GLY A 534 -25.77 -12.02 12.13
C GLY A 534 -25.13 -13.19 11.39
N ALA A 535 -25.87 -13.81 10.48
CA ALA A 535 -25.31 -14.76 9.52
C ALA A 535 -25.80 -14.47 8.10
N ILE A 536 -24.90 -14.57 7.12
CA ILE A 536 -25.22 -14.43 5.69
C ILE A 536 -26.15 -15.57 5.28
N ARG A 537 -27.21 -15.23 4.56
CA ARG A 537 -28.19 -16.17 4.05
C ARG A 537 -28.31 -16.03 2.54
N TRP A 538 -27.78 -17.02 1.83
CA TRP A 538 -27.86 -17.13 0.39
C TRP A 538 -29.00 -18.07 0.00
N ASP A 539 -29.90 -17.58 -0.86
CA ASP A 539 -31.17 -18.26 -1.16
C ASP A 539 -31.11 -19.14 -2.42
N GLY A 540 -29.93 -19.68 -2.74
CA GLY A 540 -29.71 -20.62 -3.85
C GLY A 540 -30.52 -21.91 -3.76
N TRP A 541 -30.89 -22.35 -2.55
CA TRP A 541 -31.52 -23.64 -2.23
C TRP A 541 -33.01 -23.72 -2.59
N CYS A 542 -33.37 -23.36 -3.81
CA CYS A 542 -34.76 -23.21 -4.25
C CYS A 542 -35.23 -24.29 -5.25
N GLY A 543 -34.37 -25.27 -5.54
CA GLY A 543 -34.68 -26.37 -6.47
C GLY A 543 -35.08 -25.88 -7.86
N ASP A 544 -36.19 -26.39 -8.38
CA ASP A 544 -36.74 -26.06 -9.70
C ASP A 544 -37.33 -24.64 -9.82
N LYS A 545 -37.37 -23.86 -8.74
CA LYS A 545 -37.82 -22.45 -8.79
C LYS A 545 -36.84 -21.52 -9.49
N SER A 546 -35.56 -21.89 -9.57
CA SER A 546 -34.54 -21.15 -10.31
C SER A 546 -33.52 -22.12 -10.90
N ARG A 547 -32.89 -21.75 -12.02
CA ARG A 547 -31.78 -22.53 -12.59
C ARG A 547 -30.65 -22.74 -11.58
N VAL A 548 -30.38 -21.74 -10.73
CA VAL A 548 -29.35 -21.82 -9.69
C VAL A 548 -29.64 -22.96 -8.71
N GLY A 549 -30.90 -23.17 -8.33
CA GLY A 549 -31.29 -24.26 -7.42
C GLY A 549 -31.04 -25.65 -8.01
N LEU A 550 -31.39 -25.86 -9.29
CA LEU A 550 -31.12 -27.12 -10.00
C LEU A 550 -29.61 -27.38 -10.16
N GLU A 551 -28.83 -26.35 -10.42
CA GLU A 551 -27.37 -26.47 -10.52
C GLU A 551 -26.75 -26.77 -9.15
N LEU A 552 -27.29 -26.24 -8.04
CA LEU A 552 -26.83 -26.61 -6.69
C LEU A 552 -27.16 -28.05 -6.32
N GLU A 553 -28.32 -28.58 -6.73
CA GLU A 553 -28.63 -30.01 -6.62
C GLU A 553 -27.56 -30.85 -7.36
N ARG A 554 -27.18 -30.43 -8.57
CA ARG A 554 -26.10 -31.09 -9.35
C ARG A 554 -24.73 -30.98 -8.68
N VAL A 555 -24.36 -29.79 -8.20
CA VAL A 555 -23.06 -29.49 -7.58
C VAL A 555 -22.86 -30.27 -6.28
N MET A 556 -23.93 -30.47 -5.51
CA MET A 556 -23.89 -31.17 -4.23
C MET A 556 -24.13 -32.68 -4.34
N ALA A 557 -24.44 -33.18 -5.53
CA ALA A 557 -24.70 -34.60 -5.78
C ALA A 557 -23.53 -35.55 -5.48
N PRO A 558 -22.25 -35.21 -5.75
CA PRO A 558 -21.13 -36.11 -5.47
C PRO A 558 -21.04 -36.48 -3.99
N GLU A 559 -20.92 -37.78 -3.69
CA GLU A 559 -20.91 -38.32 -2.32
C GLU A 559 -19.89 -37.64 -1.41
N ARG A 560 -18.73 -37.25 -1.96
CA ARG A 560 -17.68 -36.55 -1.23
C ARG A 560 -18.08 -35.20 -0.63
N TYR A 561 -19.18 -34.60 -1.07
CA TYR A 561 -19.69 -33.33 -0.54
C TYR A 561 -20.98 -33.47 0.27
N GLN A 562 -21.57 -34.68 0.31
CA GLN A 562 -22.89 -34.87 0.91
C GLN A 562 -22.91 -34.63 2.44
N TYR A 563 -21.76 -34.64 3.11
CA TYR A 563 -21.63 -34.25 4.52
C TYR A 563 -21.99 -32.78 4.79
N ARG A 564 -22.05 -31.95 3.74
CA ARG A 564 -22.47 -30.54 3.80
C ARG A 564 -23.93 -30.35 3.46
N LEU A 565 -24.68 -31.38 3.08
CA LEU A 565 -26.09 -31.21 2.69
C LEU A 565 -26.90 -30.65 3.87
N PRO A 566 -27.69 -29.57 3.67
CA PRO A 566 -28.58 -29.06 4.71
C PRO A 566 -29.53 -30.14 5.23
N PHE A 567 -30.01 -30.02 6.47
CA PHE A 567 -30.84 -31.04 7.12
C PHE A 567 -32.13 -31.40 6.36
N TYR A 568 -32.67 -30.48 5.54
CA TYR A 568 -33.87 -30.71 4.74
C TYR A 568 -33.58 -31.38 3.40
N ALA A 569 -32.31 -31.61 3.05
CA ALA A 569 -31.93 -32.23 1.81
C ALA A 569 -32.37 -33.70 1.75
N GLN A 570 -32.62 -34.20 0.55
CA GLN A 570 -33.04 -35.58 0.33
C GLN A 570 -32.10 -36.24 -0.68
N VAL A 571 -31.45 -37.33 -0.27
CA VAL A 571 -30.63 -38.17 -1.16
C VAL A 571 -31.55 -39.23 -1.77
N ARG A 572 -31.88 -39.09 -3.05
CA ARG A 572 -32.81 -39.97 -3.79
C ARG A 572 -32.14 -41.23 -4.33
N GLY A 573 -30.82 -41.17 -4.51
CA GLY A 573 -29.99 -42.26 -5.02
C GLY A 573 -28.58 -41.76 -5.34
N PRO A 574 -27.70 -42.62 -5.89
CA PRO A 574 -26.36 -42.22 -6.29
C PRO A 574 -26.39 -41.03 -7.26
N GLY A 575 -25.73 -39.94 -6.90
CA GLY A 575 -25.68 -38.71 -7.71
C GLY A 575 -27.01 -37.96 -7.86
N GLN A 576 -28.02 -38.25 -7.03
CA GLN A 576 -29.31 -37.56 -7.05
C GLN A 576 -29.63 -37.01 -5.65
N VAL A 577 -29.52 -35.69 -5.51
CA VAL A 577 -29.83 -34.98 -4.27
C VAL A 577 -30.82 -33.84 -4.55
N GLU A 578 -31.74 -33.61 -3.63
CA GLU A 578 -32.65 -32.46 -3.64
C GLU A 578 -32.33 -31.58 -2.43
N THR A 579 -32.15 -30.28 -2.65
CA THR A 579 -31.72 -29.32 -1.60
C THR A 579 -32.69 -28.14 -1.51
N ARG A 580 -33.99 -28.42 -1.38
CA ARG A 580 -35.08 -27.46 -1.59
C ARG A 580 -35.62 -26.86 -0.29
N CYS A 581 -35.19 -25.65 0.06
CA CYS A 581 -35.83 -24.80 1.06
C CYS A 581 -37.00 -24.01 0.43
N VAL A 582 -38.12 -24.71 0.19
CA VAL A 582 -39.27 -24.16 -0.55
C VAL A 582 -40.61 -24.31 0.18
N SER A 583 -40.62 -24.83 1.41
CA SER A 583 -41.82 -24.98 2.23
C SER A 583 -41.76 -24.09 3.47
N GLN A 584 -42.92 -23.68 3.96
CA GLN A 584 -43.03 -22.91 5.21
C GLN A 584 -42.49 -23.69 6.40
N GLU A 585 -42.76 -25.00 6.45
CA GLU A 585 -42.28 -25.90 7.50
C GLU A 585 -40.75 -25.90 7.60
N THR A 586 -40.04 -26.01 6.47
CA THR A 586 -38.57 -25.98 6.46
C THR A 586 -38.04 -24.64 6.94
N MET A 587 -38.62 -23.52 6.47
CA MET A 587 -38.23 -22.19 6.92
C MET A 587 -38.48 -21.99 8.42
N ASP A 588 -39.62 -22.43 8.93
CA ASP A 588 -39.96 -22.31 10.36
C ASP A 588 -38.98 -23.14 11.22
N ARG A 589 -38.57 -24.32 10.76
CA ARG A 589 -37.51 -25.11 11.41
C ARG A 589 -36.16 -24.40 11.39
N GLU A 590 -35.78 -23.76 10.28
CA GLU A 590 -34.55 -22.98 10.23
C GLU A 590 -34.56 -21.79 11.21
N ILE A 591 -35.69 -21.07 11.29
CA ILE A 591 -35.85 -19.98 12.26
C ILE A 591 -35.70 -20.51 13.68
N ALA A 592 -36.30 -21.67 13.99
CA ALA A 592 -36.19 -22.30 15.29
C ALA A 592 -34.74 -22.72 15.63
N PHE A 593 -33.99 -23.28 14.66
CA PHE A 593 -32.57 -23.59 14.84
C PHE A 593 -31.74 -22.32 15.12
N ALA A 594 -31.93 -21.26 14.34
CA ALA A 594 -31.20 -20.01 14.53
C ALA A 594 -31.52 -19.33 15.87
N LYS A 595 -32.81 -19.30 16.26
CA LYS A 595 -33.26 -18.82 17.58
C LYS A 595 -32.62 -19.61 18.72
N GLU A 596 -32.61 -20.94 18.61
CA GLU A 596 -32.02 -21.81 19.61
C GLU A 596 -30.52 -21.58 19.75
N ALA A 597 -29.82 -21.35 18.63
CA ALA A 597 -28.40 -21.00 18.62
C ALA A 597 -28.10 -19.60 19.18
N GLY A 598 -29.08 -18.68 19.16
CA GLY A 598 -28.90 -17.29 19.57
C GLY A 598 -28.42 -16.36 18.45
N ILE A 599 -28.61 -16.74 17.18
CA ILE A 599 -28.39 -15.84 16.03
C ILE A 599 -29.45 -14.74 16.09
N ASP A 600 -28.99 -13.49 16.05
CA ASP A 600 -29.86 -12.32 16.21
C ASP A 600 -30.59 -11.96 14.91
N TYR A 601 -29.91 -12.13 13.77
CA TYR A 601 -30.48 -11.82 12.45
C TYR A 601 -29.86 -12.62 11.30
N TRP A 602 -30.60 -12.71 10.18
CA TRP A 602 -30.05 -13.10 8.89
C TRP A 602 -29.85 -11.89 7.97
N ALA A 603 -28.74 -11.89 7.24
CA ALA A 603 -28.49 -10.95 6.16
C ALA A 603 -28.79 -11.66 4.83
N PHE A 604 -29.94 -11.36 4.25
CA PHE A 604 -30.40 -12.01 3.02
C PHE A 604 -29.81 -11.34 1.80
N ASP A 605 -29.26 -12.13 0.89
CA ASP A 605 -28.91 -11.66 -0.45
C ASP A 605 -30.15 -11.19 -1.19
N TRP A 606 -30.00 -10.06 -1.89
CA TRP A 606 -31.07 -9.48 -2.65
C TRP A 606 -31.21 -10.15 -4.02
N TYR A 607 -32.38 -10.75 -4.23
CA TYR A 607 -32.90 -11.09 -5.54
C TYR A 607 -34.32 -10.51 -5.71
N PRO A 608 -34.70 -10.05 -6.91
CA PRO A 608 -36.04 -9.54 -7.19
C PRO A 608 -37.16 -10.54 -6.85
N PRO A 609 -38.39 -10.05 -6.59
CA PRO A 609 -39.57 -10.89 -6.61
C PRO A 609 -39.64 -11.71 -7.92
N ALA A 610 -40.10 -12.97 -7.83
CA ALA A 610 -40.23 -13.92 -8.94
C ALA A 610 -38.94 -14.49 -9.55
N ASP A 611 -37.73 -14.13 -9.08
CA ASP A 611 -36.46 -14.74 -9.50
C ASP A 611 -36.32 -16.23 -9.06
N GLY A 612 -37.18 -16.67 -8.15
CA GLY A 612 -37.08 -17.99 -7.50
C GLY A 612 -36.09 -17.97 -6.34
N LEU A 613 -34.96 -17.26 -6.49
CA LEU A 613 -34.01 -16.99 -5.40
C LEU A 613 -34.58 -16.09 -4.30
N SER A 614 -35.71 -15.40 -4.51
CA SER A 614 -36.42 -14.68 -3.45
C SER A 614 -37.37 -15.54 -2.61
N THR A 615 -37.43 -16.86 -2.86
CA THR A 615 -38.37 -17.78 -2.20
C THR A 615 -38.14 -17.83 -0.69
N ALA A 616 -36.90 -18.01 -0.23
CA ALA A 616 -36.63 -18.17 1.20
C ALA A 616 -36.90 -16.87 1.96
N ARG A 617 -36.50 -15.69 1.46
CA ARG A 617 -36.94 -14.41 2.03
C ARG A 617 -38.47 -14.29 2.12
N SER A 618 -39.21 -14.74 1.10
CA SER A 618 -40.68 -14.68 1.09
C SER A 618 -41.31 -15.62 2.14
N LEU A 619 -40.78 -16.84 2.30
CA LEU A 619 -41.19 -17.79 3.34
C LEU A 619 -40.86 -17.26 4.75
N TYR A 620 -39.71 -16.62 4.91
CA TYR A 620 -39.33 -15.99 6.17
C TYR A 620 -40.31 -14.87 6.54
N LEU A 621 -40.62 -13.95 5.61
CA LEU A 621 -41.52 -12.82 5.89
C LEU A 621 -42.97 -13.25 6.17
N THR A 622 -43.39 -14.42 5.69
CA THR A 622 -44.72 -14.99 5.94
C THR A 622 -44.80 -15.85 7.19
N SER A 623 -43.65 -16.29 7.73
CA SER A 623 -43.58 -17.10 8.95
C SER A 623 -44.24 -16.40 10.13
N ALA A 624 -44.99 -17.17 10.93
CA ALA A 624 -45.48 -16.72 12.24
C ALA A 624 -44.32 -16.44 13.22
N ASN A 625 -43.16 -17.08 13.02
CA ASN A 625 -41.98 -17.01 13.86
C ASN A 625 -40.95 -15.96 13.39
N ARG A 626 -41.26 -15.15 12.37
CA ARG A 626 -40.33 -14.15 11.77
C ARG A 626 -39.76 -13.11 12.73
N ASN A 627 -40.28 -12.99 13.95
CA ASN A 627 -39.75 -12.08 14.98
C ASN A 627 -38.70 -12.76 15.88
N ASP A 628 -38.51 -14.07 15.78
CA ASP A 628 -37.55 -14.82 16.61
C ASP A 628 -36.09 -14.60 16.16
N VAL A 629 -35.90 -14.33 14.87
CA VAL A 629 -34.62 -13.97 14.24
C VAL A 629 -34.91 -12.82 13.30
N LYS A 630 -34.26 -11.68 13.49
CA LYS A 630 -34.47 -10.50 12.65
C LYS A 630 -33.87 -10.69 11.25
N TRP A 631 -34.06 -9.72 10.36
CA TRP A 631 -33.43 -9.76 9.05
C TRP A 631 -32.95 -8.39 8.57
N CYS A 632 -31.93 -8.41 7.73
CA CYS A 632 -31.51 -7.26 6.91
C CYS A 632 -31.17 -7.73 5.50
N VAL A 633 -30.86 -6.78 4.62
CA VAL A 633 -30.56 -7.05 3.21
C VAL A 633 -29.07 -6.91 2.90
N ILE A 634 -28.58 -7.75 1.99
CA ILE A 634 -27.33 -7.60 1.25
C ILE A 634 -27.67 -7.21 -0.19
N LEU A 635 -27.38 -5.98 -0.58
CA LEU A 635 -27.61 -5.45 -1.93
C LEU A 635 -26.42 -5.75 -2.84
N GLY A 636 -26.61 -5.70 -4.17
CA GLY A 636 -25.54 -5.88 -5.15
C GLY A 636 -25.34 -7.32 -5.65
N THR A 637 -26.13 -8.27 -5.15
CA THR A 637 -26.16 -9.69 -5.55
C THR A 637 -27.12 -9.97 -6.70
N GLY A 638 -28.15 -9.15 -6.85
CA GLY A 638 -29.16 -9.24 -7.91
C GLY A 638 -29.65 -7.87 -8.36
N ALA A 639 -30.51 -7.84 -9.38
CA ALA A 639 -31.10 -6.60 -9.85
C ALA A 639 -31.89 -5.90 -8.72
N PHE A 640 -31.79 -4.58 -8.66
CA PHE A 640 -32.45 -3.78 -7.63
C PHE A 640 -33.07 -2.53 -8.26
N SER A 641 -34.38 -2.60 -8.50
CA SER A 641 -35.14 -1.53 -9.13
C SER A 641 -35.53 -0.43 -8.12
N GLU A 642 -36.12 0.64 -8.64
CA GLU A 642 -36.74 1.66 -7.79
C GLU A 642 -37.95 1.12 -7.01
N GLU A 643 -38.74 0.21 -7.59
CA GLU A 643 -39.85 -0.43 -6.88
C GLU A 643 -39.36 -1.28 -5.71
N ASP A 644 -38.31 -2.07 -5.93
CA ASP A 644 -37.65 -2.86 -4.89
C ASP A 644 -37.13 -1.98 -3.75
N ARG A 645 -36.56 -0.83 -4.09
CA ARG A 645 -36.07 0.16 -3.10
C ARG A 645 -37.19 0.72 -2.24
N ARG A 646 -38.30 1.13 -2.85
CA ARG A 646 -39.47 1.63 -2.09
C ARG A 646 -40.06 0.54 -1.20
N TRP A 647 -40.16 -0.69 -1.71
CA TRP A 647 -40.60 -1.84 -0.91
C TRP A 647 -39.69 -2.08 0.30
N LEU A 648 -38.38 -2.06 0.10
CA LEU A 648 -37.38 -2.24 1.16
C LEU A 648 -37.49 -1.14 2.22
N ILE A 649 -37.64 0.13 1.82
CA ILE A 649 -37.82 1.25 2.75
C ILE A 649 -39.07 1.05 3.61
N GLY A 650 -40.14 0.50 3.04
CA GLY A 650 -41.33 0.10 3.80
C GLY A 650 -41.05 -0.93 4.89
N GLN A 651 -40.02 -1.77 4.73
CA GLN A 651 -39.61 -2.78 5.71
C GLN A 651 -38.78 -2.20 6.87
N PHE A 652 -38.16 -1.03 6.72
CA PHE A 652 -37.28 -0.46 7.74
C PHE A 652 -37.95 -0.19 9.10
N ARG A 653 -39.29 -0.11 9.14
CA ARG A 653 -40.07 0.04 10.37
C ARG A 653 -40.63 -1.28 10.92
N ALA A 654 -40.45 -2.38 10.20
CA ALA A 654 -40.91 -3.67 10.66
C ALA A 654 -40.14 -4.07 11.93
N PRO A 655 -40.81 -4.59 12.97
CA PRO A 655 -40.15 -4.93 14.24
C PRO A 655 -39.07 -6.02 14.09
N ASN A 656 -39.18 -6.83 13.04
CA ASN A 656 -38.20 -7.85 12.68
C ASN A 656 -37.12 -7.37 11.69
N TYR A 657 -37.11 -6.12 11.23
CA TYR A 657 -35.97 -5.59 10.49
C TYR A 657 -34.82 -5.27 11.46
N GLN A 658 -33.61 -5.69 11.14
CA GLN A 658 -32.46 -5.46 11.99
C GLN A 658 -32.02 -4.01 11.91
N THR A 659 -31.89 -3.40 13.08
CA THR A 659 -31.38 -2.04 13.24
C THR A 659 -30.13 -2.04 14.10
N VAL A 660 -29.23 -1.10 13.87
CA VAL A 660 -28.07 -0.83 14.71
C VAL A 660 -28.13 0.60 15.21
N LEU A 661 -27.35 0.91 16.25
CA LEU A 661 -27.34 2.25 16.87
C LEU A 661 -28.75 2.66 17.31
N ALA A 662 -29.05 3.96 17.35
CA ALA A 662 -30.39 4.49 17.67
C ALA A 662 -31.45 4.21 16.57
N GLY A 663 -31.64 2.93 16.20
CA GLY A 663 -32.70 2.46 15.31
C GLY A 663 -32.40 2.58 13.81
N ARG A 664 -31.13 2.74 13.41
CA ARG A 664 -30.76 2.84 11.99
C ARG A 664 -30.89 1.47 11.30
N PRO A 665 -31.68 1.33 10.22
CA PRO A 665 -31.79 0.06 9.47
C PRO A 665 -30.44 -0.41 8.95
N LEU A 666 -30.05 -1.65 9.25
CA LEU A 666 -28.78 -2.21 8.80
C LEU A 666 -28.89 -2.67 7.34
N VAL A 667 -27.96 -2.25 6.48
CA VAL A 667 -27.93 -2.62 5.06
C VAL A 667 -26.50 -2.97 4.67
N TYR A 668 -26.28 -4.15 4.09
CA TYR A 668 -25.00 -4.54 3.52
C TYR A 668 -25.01 -4.33 2.01
N VAL A 669 -23.83 -4.09 1.42
CA VAL A 669 -23.66 -3.95 -0.02
C VAL A 669 -22.51 -4.85 -0.46
N PHE A 670 -22.83 -5.91 -1.19
CA PHE A 670 -21.90 -6.88 -1.74
C PHE A 670 -21.08 -6.30 -2.89
N ASN A 671 -19.80 -6.70 -2.96
CA ASN A 671 -18.83 -6.28 -3.97
C ASN A 671 -18.90 -4.77 -4.23
N ALA A 672 -18.93 -4.00 -3.13
CA ALA A 672 -19.22 -2.59 -3.18
C ALA A 672 -18.08 -1.83 -3.84
N SER A 673 -18.46 -0.83 -4.63
CA SER A 673 -17.54 0.04 -5.35
C SER A 673 -18.19 1.42 -5.53
N ARG A 674 -17.46 2.35 -6.16
CA ARG A 674 -17.91 3.73 -6.38
C ARG A 674 -19.24 3.82 -7.15
N ARG A 675 -19.56 2.80 -7.96
CA ARG A 675 -20.81 2.72 -8.74
C ARG A 675 -22.07 2.73 -7.87
N PHE A 676 -21.96 2.37 -6.59
CA PHE A 676 -23.11 2.33 -5.68
C PHE A 676 -23.45 3.70 -5.06
N GLY A 677 -22.66 4.75 -5.30
CA GLY A 677 -22.91 6.09 -4.75
C GLY A 677 -24.34 6.61 -5.00
N PRO A 678 -24.86 6.57 -6.24
CA PRO A 678 -26.24 6.97 -6.54
C PRO A 678 -27.28 6.14 -5.79
N LEU A 679 -27.05 4.83 -5.62
CA LEU A 679 -27.94 3.95 -4.87
C LEU A 679 -27.95 4.32 -3.37
N VAL A 680 -26.78 4.52 -2.77
CA VAL A 680 -26.65 4.91 -1.36
C VAL A 680 -27.40 6.22 -1.10
N LYS A 681 -27.20 7.20 -1.98
CA LYS A 681 -27.88 8.50 -1.89
C LYS A 681 -29.40 8.33 -1.99
N SER A 682 -29.88 7.64 -3.01
CA SER A 682 -31.33 7.46 -3.24
C SER A 682 -32.00 6.70 -2.09
N LEU A 683 -31.35 5.66 -1.56
CA LEU A 683 -31.88 4.89 -0.43
C LEU A 683 -32.02 5.76 0.82
N ARG A 684 -31.05 6.63 1.11
CA ARG A 684 -31.12 7.54 2.26
C ARG A 684 -32.14 8.65 2.08
N ASP A 685 -32.16 9.29 0.91
CA ASP A 685 -33.09 10.39 0.62
C ASP A 685 -34.55 9.90 0.69
N GLU A 686 -34.85 8.74 0.09
CA GLU A 686 -36.19 8.17 0.11
C GLU A 686 -36.57 7.62 1.49
N ALA A 687 -35.62 7.05 2.24
CA ALA A 687 -35.86 6.65 3.63
C ALA A 687 -36.19 7.87 4.50
N ALA A 688 -35.45 8.96 4.35
CA ALA A 688 -35.71 10.22 5.05
C ALA A 688 -37.08 10.80 4.66
N ALA A 689 -37.43 10.79 3.37
CA ALA A 689 -38.73 11.24 2.88
C ALA A 689 -39.89 10.39 3.42
N ALA A 690 -39.66 9.08 3.61
CA ALA A 690 -40.62 8.18 4.25
C ALA A 690 -40.68 8.33 5.79
N GLY A 691 -39.78 9.14 6.39
CA GLY A 691 -39.65 9.33 7.84
C GLY A 691 -38.99 8.15 8.56
N CYS A 692 -38.21 7.33 7.86
CA CYS A 692 -37.42 6.26 8.45
C CYS A 692 -36.08 6.82 8.94
N PRO A 693 -35.47 6.25 10.02
CA PRO A 693 -34.10 6.57 10.37
C PRO A 693 -33.16 6.28 9.20
N THR A 694 -32.10 7.09 9.07
CA THR A 694 -31.12 6.94 7.99
C THR A 694 -30.49 5.55 8.05
N PRO A 695 -30.56 4.72 6.99
CA PRO A 695 -29.97 3.38 6.99
C PRO A 695 -28.45 3.44 7.25
N PHE A 696 -27.95 2.43 7.95
CA PHE A 696 -26.53 2.21 8.23
C PHE A 696 -25.96 1.23 7.19
N LEU A 697 -25.13 1.75 6.28
CA LEU A 697 -24.63 0.99 5.15
C LEU A 697 -23.23 0.42 5.42
N VAL A 698 -23.11 -0.89 5.27
CA VAL A 698 -21.84 -1.63 5.36
C VAL A 698 -21.41 -2.03 3.95
N PHE A 699 -20.33 -1.42 3.46
CA PHE A 699 -19.74 -1.79 2.17
C PHE A 699 -18.86 -3.03 2.34
N MET A 700 -19.24 -4.10 1.66
CA MET A 700 -18.52 -5.37 1.68
C MET A 700 -17.61 -5.45 0.46
N GLY A 701 -16.32 -5.70 0.68
CA GLY A 701 -15.38 -5.88 -0.41
C GLY A 701 -13.97 -6.17 0.08
N TRP A 702 -13.02 -6.17 -0.86
CA TRP A 702 -11.65 -6.61 -0.61
C TRP A 702 -10.63 -5.56 -1.07
N GLY A 703 -9.50 -5.51 -0.38
CA GLY A 703 -8.38 -4.65 -0.71
C GLY A 703 -8.59 -3.16 -0.37
N PRO A 704 -7.60 -2.30 -0.65
CA PRO A 704 -7.58 -0.91 -0.17
C PRO A 704 -8.64 0.00 -0.84
N ALA A 705 -9.11 -0.37 -2.03
CA ALA A 705 -10.08 0.42 -2.79
C ALA A 705 -11.45 0.50 -2.11
N ILE A 706 -11.83 -0.48 -1.28
CA ILE A 706 -13.14 -0.51 -0.61
C ILE A 706 -13.30 0.67 0.36
N ALA A 707 -12.24 1.04 1.08
CA ALA A 707 -12.25 2.14 2.04
C ALA A 707 -12.48 3.49 1.36
N GLN A 708 -11.89 3.66 0.18
CA GLN A 708 -12.06 4.82 -0.68
C GLN A 708 -13.46 4.85 -1.30
N ALA A 709 -13.94 3.75 -1.88
CA ALA A 709 -15.28 3.66 -2.43
C ALA A 709 -16.35 3.95 -1.38
N ALA A 710 -16.21 3.42 -0.16
CA ALA A 710 -17.09 3.72 0.96
C ALA A 710 -17.05 5.19 1.39
N ALA A 711 -15.94 5.90 1.17
CA ALA A 711 -15.84 7.34 1.46
C ALA A 711 -16.62 8.16 0.44
N GLU A 712 -16.39 7.88 -0.83
CA GLU A 712 -17.00 8.62 -1.93
C GLU A 712 -18.50 8.37 -2.04
N CYS A 713 -18.94 7.14 -1.78
CA CYS A 713 -20.36 6.80 -1.76
C CYS A 713 -21.06 7.20 -0.45
N GLY A 714 -20.32 7.63 0.58
CA GLY A 714 -20.86 7.98 1.88
C GLY A 714 -21.36 6.78 2.71
N ALA A 715 -20.84 5.57 2.51
CA ALA A 715 -21.19 4.41 3.35
C ALA A 715 -20.72 4.61 4.80
N ASP A 716 -21.40 3.98 5.76
CA ASP A 716 -21.09 4.15 7.19
C ASP A 716 -19.90 3.29 7.62
N ALA A 717 -19.88 2.03 7.20
CA ALA A 717 -18.90 1.06 7.65
C ALA A 717 -18.34 0.20 6.51
N LEU A 718 -17.23 -0.46 6.80
CA LEU A 718 -16.62 -1.50 5.98
C LEU A 718 -16.94 -2.89 6.54
N GLY A 719 -16.96 -3.88 5.66
CA GLY A 719 -17.01 -5.29 6.02
C GLY A 719 -16.50 -6.14 4.87
N ALA A 720 -16.63 -7.44 5.00
CA ALA A 720 -16.35 -8.38 3.91
C ALA A 720 -17.46 -9.41 3.83
N TYR A 721 -17.69 -9.94 2.62
CA TYR A 721 -18.59 -11.08 2.46
C TYR A 721 -17.97 -12.35 3.05
N VAL A 722 -16.68 -12.54 2.75
CA VAL A 722 -15.84 -13.65 3.23
C VAL A 722 -14.38 -13.22 3.09
N ASN A 723 -13.45 -13.74 3.90
CA ASN A 723 -12.00 -13.47 3.76
C ASN A 723 -11.18 -14.76 3.73
N PRO A 724 -11.20 -15.53 2.63
CA PRO A 724 -10.51 -16.79 2.57
C PRO A 724 -9.04 -16.59 2.19
N LEU A 725 -8.14 -17.22 2.94
CA LEU A 725 -6.70 -17.24 2.66
C LEU A 725 -6.39 -18.05 1.39
N GLY A 726 -7.14 -19.13 1.13
CA GLY A 726 -6.91 -20.04 0.01
C GLY A 726 -5.67 -20.92 0.17
N ASP A 727 -5.10 -21.35 -0.96
CA ASP A 727 -3.92 -22.22 -1.10
C ASP A 727 -3.87 -23.47 -0.21
N ARG A 728 -5.03 -24.12 0.03
CA ARG A 728 -5.17 -25.33 0.85
C ARG A 728 -4.74 -25.09 2.30
N ALA A 729 -4.87 -23.87 2.77
CA ALA A 729 -4.44 -23.51 4.11
C ALA A 729 -5.28 -24.21 5.20
N PRO A 730 -4.66 -24.59 6.33
CA PRO A 730 -5.40 -25.00 7.52
C PRO A 730 -6.37 -23.91 7.99
N PHE A 731 -7.51 -24.31 8.56
CA PHE A 731 -8.52 -23.34 9.00
C PHE A 731 -7.98 -22.36 10.07
N ALA A 732 -7.10 -22.82 10.96
CA ALA A 732 -6.42 -21.96 11.93
C ALA A 732 -5.61 -20.82 11.28
N SER A 733 -4.97 -21.08 10.13
CA SER A 733 -4.27 -20.05 9.36
C SER A 733 -5.26 -19.06 8.73
N ASN A 734 -6.42 -19.54 8.30
CA ASN A 734 -7.51 -18.68 7.83
C ASN A 734 -8.05 -17.77 8.94
N MET A 735 -8.20 -18.29 10.16
CA MET A 735 -8.58 -17.46 11.33
C MET A 735 -7.55 -16.36 11.61
N ALA A 736 -6.25 -16.68 11.52
CA ALA A 736 -5.18 -15.69 11.69
C ALA A 736 -5.19 -14.63 10.59
N HIS A 737 -5.41 -15.05 9.34
CA HIS A 737 -5.60 -14.14 8.21
C HIS A 737 -6.81 -13.22 8.41
N GLU A 738 -7.96 -13.76 8.84
CA GLU A 738 -9.15 -12.93 9.04
C GLU A 738 -8.99 -11.93 10.20
N ARG A 739 -8.25 -12.30 11.26
CA ARG A 739 -7.83 -11.32 12.29
C ARG A 739 -6.98 -10.20 11.72
N SER A 740 -6.04 -10.50 10.82
CA SER A 740 -5.25 -9.44 10.17
C SER A 740 -6.09 -8.56 9.25
N GLN A 741 -7.15 -9.10 8.64
CA GLN A 741 -8.12 -8.31 7.91
C GLN A 741 -8.95 -7.39 8.83
N TRP A 742 -9.31 -7.86 10.03
CA TRP A 742 -10.00 -6.99 11.00
C TRP A 742 -9.11 -5.80 11.40
N GLU A 743 -7.83 -6.05 11.68
CA GLU A 743 -6.86 -5.01 11.98
C GLU A 743 -6.63 -4.06 10.78
N ALA A 744 -6.59 -4.59 9.56
CA ALA A 744 -6.47 -3.78 8.35
C ALA A 744 -7.68 -2.84 8.18
N LEU A 745 -8.90 -3.35 8.40
CA LEU A 745 -10.13 -2.55 8.36
C LEU A 745 -10.12 -1.49 9.46
N ARG A 746 -9.73 -1.84 10.69
CA ARG A 746 -9.56 -0.90 11.81
C ARG A 746 -8.53 0.19 11.48
N GLY A 747 -7.41 -0.18 10.86
CA GLY A 747 -6.34 0.72 10.42
C GLY A 747 -6.78 1.77 9.38
N THR A 748 -7.92 1.56 8.71
CA THR A 748 -8.49 2.59 7.80
C THR A 748 -9.08 3.81 8.54
N GLY A 749 -9.29 3.71 9.85
CA GLY A 749 -9.97 4.72 10.66
C GLY A 749 -11.47 4.84 10.38
N ARG A 750 -12.06 3.90 9.64
CA ARG A 750 -13.51 3.83 9.41
C ARG A 750 -14.18 2.89 10.41
N GLN A 751 -15.50 3.06 10.56
CA GLN A 751 -16.32 2.05 11.21
C GLN A 751 -16.29 0.75 10.41
N MET A 752 -16.45 -0.37 11.11
CA MET A 752 -16.48 -1.69 10.51
C MET A 752 -17.47 -2.64 11.18
N VAL A 753 -17.90 -3.63 10.41
CA VAL A 753 -18.57 -4.85 10.90
C VAL A 753 -17.65 -6.02 10.53
N PRO A 754 -16.96 -6.64 11.50
CA PRO A 754 -16.06 -7.75 11.20
C PRO A 754 -16.83 -9.00 10.77
N THR A 755 -16.21 -9.75 9.87
CA THR A 755 -16.71 -11.01 9.32
C THR A 755 -16.08 -12.19 10.04
N VAL A 756 -16.86 -13.25 10.29
CA VAL A 756 -16.40 -14.51 10.86
C VAL A 756 -16.64 -15.63 9.85
N THR A 757 -15.58 -16.05 9.15
CA THR A 757 -15.62 -17.16 8.20
C THR A 757 -15.70 -18.48 8.94
N THR A 758 -16.55 -19.40 8.49
CA THR A 758 -16.70 -20.75 9.08
C THR A 758 -16.12 -21.85 8.19
N GLY A 759 -15.57 -21.47 7.04
CA GLY A 759 -14.94 -22.34 6.05
C GLY A 759 -15.00 -21.69 4.68
N TRP A 760 -14.20 -22.20 3.76
CA TRP A 760 -14.21 -21.78 2.35
C TRP A 760 -13.64 -22.90 1.49
N ASP A 761 -14.50 -23.62 0.80
CA ASP A 761 -14.13 -24.72 -0.05
C ASP A 761 -15.07 -24.85 -1.25
N PRO A 762 -14.82 -24.05 -2.32
CA PRO A 762 -15.61 -24.03 -3.55
C PRO A 762 -15.30 -25.21 -4.50
N ARG A 763 -14.60 -26.26 -4.05
CA ARG A 763 -14.32 -27.45 -4.88
C ARG A 763 -15.56 -28.12 -5.48
N PRO A 764 -16.77 -28.08 -4.89
CA PRO A 764 -17.97 -28.52 -5.59
C PRO A 764 -18.16 -27.84 -6.96
N PHE A 765 -17.80 -26.56 -7.09
CA PHE A 765 -17.85 -25.84 -8.38
C PHE A 765 -16.69 -26.18 -9.31
N LEU A 766 -15.57 -26.71 -8.80
CA LEU A 766 -14.50 -27.23 -9.65
C LEU A 766 -14.95 -28.54 -10.34
N ASP A 767 -15.57 -29.43 -9.56
CA ASP A 767 -16.11 -30.70 -10.04
C ASP A 767 -17.29 -30.52 -10.99
N CYS A 768 -18.15 -29.57 -10.64
CA CYS A 768 -19.38 -29.26 -11.34
C CYS A 768 -19.40 -27.77 -11.66
N PRO A 769 -18.69 -27.31 -12.72
CA PRO A 769 -18.61 -25.89 -13.07
C PRO A 769 -19.97 -25.23 -13.24
N VAL A 770 -20.08 -24.00 -12.73
CA VAL A 770 -21.27 -23.14 -12.83
C VAL A 770 -20.89 -21.74 -13.36
N PRO A 771 -21.79 -21.05 -14.09
CA PRO A 771 -21.45 -19.79 -14.75
C PRO A 771 -21.07 -18.64 -13.82
N TRP A 772 -21.60 -18.60 -12.59
CA TRP A 772 -21.38 -17.50 -11.64
C TRP A 772 -20.14 -17.70 -10.76
N TYR A 773 -19.48 -18.86 -10.85
CA TYR A 773 -18.26 -19.15 -10.08
C TYR A 773 -17.15 -19.70 -11.01
N PRO A 774 -16.57 -18.85 -11.90
CA PRO A 774 -15.57 -19.31 -12.87
C PRO A 774 -14.17 -19.57 -12.24
N GLY A 775 -13.96 -19.16 -10.99
CA GLY A 775 -12.63 -19.12 -10.35
C GLY A 775 -12.29 -20.27 -9.40
N ALA A 776 -13.05 -21.36 -9.41
CA ALA A 776 -12.74 -22.52 -8.57
C ALA A 776 -11.46 -23.22 -9.07
N THR A 777 -10.51 -23.46 -8.17
CA THR A 777 -9.24 -24.15 -8.50
C THR A 777 -8.88 -25.18 -7.45
N GLU A 778 -7.99 -26.11 -7.78
CA GLU A 778 -7.49 -27.13 -6.84
C GLU A 778 -6.74 -26.55 -5.63
N ARG A 779 -6.32 -25.28 -5.70
CA ARG A 779 -5.59 -24.59 -4.64
C ARG A 779 -6.45 -23.59 -3.87
N ASN A 780 -7.48 -22.99 -4.47
CA ASN A 780 -8.22 -21.88 -3.87
C ASN A 780 -9.32 -22.34 -2.89
N TRP A 781 -8.94 -23.05 -1.83
CA TRP A 781 -9.80 -23.48 -0.72
C TRP A 781 -9.02 -23.52 0.60
N VAL A 782 -9.72 -23.56 1.72
CA VAL A 782 -9.18 -23.76 3.08
C VAL A 782 -9.84 -24.98 3.73
N GLU A 783 -9.15 -25.61 4.67
CA GLU A 783 -9.70 -26.76 5.38
C GLU A 783 -11.04 -26.43 6.05
N THR A 784 -11.95 -27.41 6.07
CA THR A 784 -13.25 -27.26 6.72
C THR A 784 -13.07 -27.10 8.22
N ALA A 785 -13.62 -26.02 8.78
CA ALA A 785 -13.53 -25.75 10.22
C ALA A 785 -14.15 -26.87 11.06
N LYS A 786 -13.47 -27.22 12.16
CA LYS A 786 -14.06 -28.03 13.22
C LYS A 786 -15.00 -27.18 14.09
N PRO A 787 -16.01 -27.78 14.75
CA PRO A 787 -16.91 -27.05 15.63
C PRO A 787 -16.20 -26.19 16.67
N GLU A 788 -15.14 -26.71 17.32
CA GLU A 788 -14.35 -25.96 18.28
C GLU A 788 -13.66 -24.72 17.69
N GLU A 789 -13.18 -24.80 16.44
CA GLU A 789 -12.57 -23.67 15.73
C GLU A 789 -13.62 -22.60 15.38
N VAL A 790 -14.84 -23.00 15.01
CA VAL A 790 -15.96 -22.08 14.80
C VAL A 790 -16.28 -21.31 16.09
N SER A 791 -16.37 -22.00 17.23
CA SER A 791 -16.61 -21.34 18.53
C SER A 791 -15.47 -20.42 18.95
N LEU A 792 -14.22 -20.83 18.72
CA LEU A 792 -13.04 -20.04 19.05
C LEU A 792 -12.97 -18.77 18.19
N HIS A 793 -13.23 -18.89 16.88
CA HIS A 793 -13.18 -17.76 15.97
C HIS A 793 -14.27 -16.73 16.28
N LEU A 794 -15.50 -17.20 16.51
CA LEU A 794 -16.62 -16.33 16.90
C LEU A 794 -16.33 -15.62 18.22
N SER A 795 -15.92 -16.33 19.27
CA SER A 795 -15.60 -15.73 20.58
C SER A 795 -14.43 -14.73 20.50
N THR A 796 -13.43 -15.00 19.66
CA THR A 796 -12.32 -14.08 19.40
C THR A 796 -12.82 -12.80 18.71
N CYS A 797 -13.71 -12.92 17.72
CA CYS A 797 -14.31 -11.76 17.03
C CYS A 797 -15.18 -10.93 17.98
N LEU A 798 -16.00 -11.58 18.81
CA LEU A 798 -16.82 -10.88 19.82
C LEU A 798 -15.94 -10.11 20.82
N SER A 799 -14.82 -10.71 21.25
CA SER A 799 -13.85 -10.04 22.12
C SER A 799 -13.21 -8.84 21.42
N PHE A 800 -12.85 -8.98 20.14
CA PHE A 800 -12.29 -7.90 19.32
C PHE A 800 -13.27 -6.73 19.17
N VAL A 801 -14.56 -6.99 18.90
CA VAL A 801 -15.59 -5.94 18.81
C VAL A 801 -15.76 -5.21 20.14
N GLN A 802 -15.68 -5.92 21.26
CA GLN A 802 -15.81 -5.30 22.58
C GLN A 802 -14.56 -4.51 22.99
N SER A 803 -13.36 -4.91 22.57
CA SER A 803 -12.13 -4.18 22.84
C SER A 803 -11.90 -2.98 21.91
N HIS A 804 -12.63 -2.88 20.79
CA HIS A 804 -12.48 -1.81 19.79
C HIS A 804 -13.81 -1.09 19.48
N PRO A 805 -14.52 -0.55 20.49
CA PRO A 805 -15.79 0.13 20.30
C PRO A 805 -15.67 1.39 19.42
N GLU A 806 -14.48 2.00 19.33
CA GLU A 806 -14.18 3.14 18.47
C GLU A 806 -14.25 2.82 16.98
N ALA A 807 -14.04 1.54 16.61
CA ALA A 807 -14.08 1.08 15.23
C ALA A 807 -15.33 0.25 14.90
N THR A 808 -16.09 -0.17 15.91
CA THR A 808 -17.21 -1.11 15.77
C THR A 808 -18.49 -0.59 16.42
N LEU A 809 -18.85 0.68 16.14
CA LEU A 809 -20.00 1.35 16.77
C LEU A 809 -21.33 0.63 16.52
N ALA A 810 -21.50 -0.03 15.37
CA ALA A 810 -22.69 -0.82 15.09
C ALA A 810 -22.88 -2.02 16.06
N ASN A 811 -21.81 -2.39 16.80
CA ASN A 811 -21.73 -3.51 17.73
C ASN A 811 -22.39 -4.79 17.19
N THR A 812 -21.97 -5.18 15.99
CA THR A 812 -22.50 -6.35 15.30
C THR A 812 -21.37 -7.07 14.58
N VAL A 813 -21.49 -8.39 14.44
CA VAL A 813 -20.62 -9.26 13.65
C VAL A 813 -21.45 -9.97 12.58
N LEU A 814 -20.81 -10.32 11.47
CA LEU A 814 -21.46 -11.08 10.41
C LEU A 814 -20.74 -12.41 10.16
N VAL A 815 -21.45 -13.52 10.36
CA VAL A 815 -20.93 -14.86 10.13
C VAL A 815 -21.10 -15.24 8.65
N TYR A 816 -20.02 -15.69 8.02
CA TYR A 816 -20.04 -16.38 6.74
C TYR A 816 -19.98 -17.90 7.00
N ALA A 817 -21.09 -18.63 6.91
CA ALA A 817 -22.45 -18.18 6.59
C ALA A 817 -23.47 -19.07 7.30
N TRP A 818 -24.76 -18.72 7.23
CA TRP A 818 -25.83 -19.64 7.62
C TRP A 818 -25.80 -20.88 6.71
N ASN A 819 -25.88 -20.69 5.39
CA ASN A 819 -26.18 -21.76 4.43
C ASN A 819 -25.40 -21.68 3.09
N GLU A 820 -24.15 -21.22 3.06
CA GLU A 820 -23.32 -21.28 1.85
C GLU A 820 -22.55 -22.61 1.72
N ASN A 821 -23.28 -23.72 1.89
CA ASN A 821 -22.72 -25.06 2.01
C ASN A 821 -21.92 -25.49 0.75
N ALA A 822 -22.35 -25.05 -0.44
CA ALA A 822 -21.66 -25.33 -1.71
C ALA A 822 -20.32 -24.58 -1.82
N GLU A 823 -20.19 -23.42 -1.17
CA GLU A 823 -18.95 -22.64 -1.09
C GLU A 823 -18.09 -23.04 0.12
N GLY A 824 -18.59 -23.91 1.00
CA GLY A 824 -17.91 -24.38 2.19
C GLY A 824 -18.05 -23.50 3.44
N GLY A 825 -18.93 -22.50 3.43
CA GLY A 825 -19.27 -21.68 4.60
C GLY A 825 -20.67 -22.00 5.13
N TRP A 826 -20.80 -22.67 6.28
CA TRP A 826 -22.12 -22.97 6.84
C TRP A 826 -22.11 -23.15 8.36
N VAL A 827 -23.23 -22.82 8.98
CA VAL A 827 -23.58 -23.23 10.36
C VAL A 827 -24.96 -23.86 10.46
N ILE A 828 -25.75 -23.85 9.37
CA ILE A 828 -27.02 -24.59 9.29
C ILE A 828 -26.78 -26.07 9.59
N PRO A 829 -27.68 -26.75 10.32
CA PRO A 829 -27.58 -28.18 10.56
C PRO A 829 -27.47 -28.98 9.25
N THR A 830 -26.61 -29.99 9.23
CA THR A 830 -26.52 -30.90 8.07
C THR A 830 -27.26 -32.21 8.30
N LEU A 831 -27.63 -32.88 7.21
CA LEU A 831 -28.23 -34.22 7.22
C LEU A 831 -27.34 -35.22 7.99
N VAL A 832 -26.03 -35.13 7.79
CA VAL A 832 -25.05 -36.04 8.40
C VAL A 832 -24.90 -35.78 9.89
N GLU A 833 -24.85 -34.52 10.34
CA GLU A 833 -24.82 -34.19 11.77
C GLU A 833 -26.05 -34.73 12.50
N GLN A 834 -27.24 -34.56 11.91
CA GLN A 834 -28.48 -35.08 12.51
C GLN A 834 -28.51 -36.60 12.55
N ARG A 835 -28.09 -37.28 11.47
CA ARG A 835 -28.06 -38.74 11.39
C ARG A 835 -27.06 -39.36 12.36
N ASP A 836 -25.83 -38.83 12.40
CA ASP A 836 -24.70 -39.49 13.07
C ASP A 836 -24.51 -39.01 14.51
N ALA A 837 -24.77 -37.73 14.79
CA ALA A 837 -24.57 -37.15 16.12
C ALA A 837 -25.88 -36.83 16.86
N GLY A 838 -27.03 -36.80 16.16
CA GLY A 838 -28.33 -36.42 16.74
C GLY A 838 -28.45 -34.93 17.12
N ILE A 839 -27.37 -34.15 16.94
CA ILE A 839 -27.27 -32.72 17.27
C ILE A 839 -26.52 -31.97 16.17
N PRO A 840 -26.80 -30.67 15.95
CA PRO A 840 -26.11 -29.86 14.95
C PRO A 840 -24.76 -29.36 15.51
N LEU A 841 -23.66 -30.09 15.27
CA LEU A 841 -22.37 -29.85 15.91
C LEU A 841 -21.83 -28.43 15.71
N ARG A 842 -21.83 -27.92 14.47
CA ARG A 842 -21.34 -26.55 14.17
C ARG A 842 -22.24 -25.47 14.78
N LEU A 843 -23.56 -25.68 14.76
CA LEU A 843 -24.51 -24.74 15.34
C LEU A 843 -24.48 -24.76 16.89
N ASP A 844 -24.29 -25.92 17.50
CA ASP A 844 -24.09 -26.07 18.95
C ASP A 844 -22.81 -25.38 19.42
N ALA A 845 -21.74 -25.41 18.60
CA ALA A 845 -20.53 -24.65 18.86
C ALA A 845 -20.79 -23.15 18.88
N VAL A 846 -21.54 -22.60 17.91
CA VAL A 846 -21.99 -21.20 17.91
C VAL A 846 -22.81 -20.92 19.17
N ARG A 847 -23.80 -21.76 19.47
CA ARG A 847 -24.65 -21.61 20.66
C ARG A 847 -23.85 -21.58 21.96
N SER A 848 -22.79 -22.38 22.08
CA SER A 848 -21.96 -22.39 23.28
C SER A 848 -21.25 -21.07 23.56
N VAL A 849 -21.05 -20.24 22.52
CA VAL A 849 -20.52 -18.89 22.66
C VAL A 849 -21.63 -17.90 23.00
N LEU A 850 -22.79 -18.01 22.35
CA LEU A 850 -23.88 -17.02 22.47
C LEU A 850 -24.79 -17.25 23.70
N LYS A 851 -24.85 -18.50 24.19
CA LYS A 851 -25.63 -18.92 25.36
C LYS A 851 -24.80 -19.82 26.28
N PRO A 852 -23.70 -19.32 26.88
CA PRO A 852 -22.75 -20.13 27.65
C PRO A 852 -23.34 -20.78 28.92
N ALA A 853 -24.49 -20.29 29.40
CA ALA A 853 -25.20 -20.87 30.54
C ALA A 853 -25.93 -22.19 30.19
N ILE A 854 -26.09 -22.52 28.90
CA ILE A 854 -26.75 -23.73 28.44
C ILE A 854 -25.68 -24.79 28.11
N PRO A 855 -25.71 -25.98 28.73
CA PRO A 855 -24.76 -27.05 28.43
C PRO A 855 -24.80 -27.47 26.94
N ARG A 856 -23.64 -27.74 26.35
CA ARG A 856 -23.53 -28.28 24.98
C ARG A 856 -24.40 -29.53 24.79
N GLY A 857 -25.00 -29.66 23.61
CA GLY A 857 -25.88 -30.78 23.26
C GLY A 857 -27.30 -30.75 23.86
N SER A 858 -27.60 -29.90 24.85
CA SER A 858 -28.95 -29.82 25.43
C SER A 858 -29.96 -29.10 24.52
N GLY A 859 -31.27 -29.32 24.64
CA GLY A 859 -32.29 -28.50 23.97
C GLY A 859 -32.50 -28.73 22.45
N TRP A 860 -31.68 -29.57 21.80
CA TRP A 860 -31.83 -29.88 20.37
C TRP A 860 -32.88 -30.95 20.06
N ASP A 861 -33.22 -31.81 21.04
CA ASP A 861 -34.01 -33.02 20.85
C ASP A 861 -35.39 -32.81 20.21
N GLN A 862 -36.01 -31.64 20.37
CA GLN A 862 -37.31 -31.32 19.78
C GLN A 862 -37.20 -30.80 18.34
N LEU A 863 -36.04 -30.27 17.94
CA LEU A 863 -35.80 -29.70 16.61
C LEU A 863 -35.16 -30.70 15.64
N THR A 864 -34.42 -31.66 16.19
CA THR A 864 -33.73 -32.72 15.42
C THR A 864 -34.57 -33.98 15.20
N ARG A 865 -35.61 -34.20 16.02
CA ARG A 865 -36.70 -35.14 15.72
C ARG A 865 -37.61 -34.56 14.65
#